data_AF-A0A7L0XFQ5-F1
#
_entry.id   AF-A0A7L0XFQ5-F1
#
_cell.length_a   1.000
_cell.length_b   1.000
_cell.length_c   1.000
_cell.angle_alpha   90.00
_cell.angle_beta   90.00
_cell.angle_gamma   90.00
#
_symmetry.space_group_name_H-M   'P 1'
#
loop_
_entity.id
_entity.type
_entity.pdbx_description
1 polymer ?
#
loop_
_entity_poly.entity_id
_entity_poly.type
_entity_poly.pdbx_seq_one_letter_code
_entity_poly.pdbx_strand_id
1 'polypeptide(L)'
;MALSDSVTTCLSQPVHYAICKLGFEKKDTYDINNILSGNGEVRWQAVTDHVCYVESDQSVDYIKSIRSLGPVCESVNVHFKSLTKEQFVIQYASWLHWTNCAEVFLEVFDVLQYAQTTEVALGLMKLTSCLERALGDVYLLKGNDCPFLLRDLLASEQLAVVFGQAVMNVLRIFIGSPYGLNLRNVLWHGFASPQEIPAKYCAMLLFLTAGLGQLLQTYLLQTKCILLHRPYVVFISLEELDVFPGKYLNINLNNETLSIAEELVKLSSFVLKTMLPFWIAALTAFKQSRYADSVILLLPQLEAGLRLLFTTTNKCPNRLLTAESSAFYTTFDEMLAKHLDNEEVNQLPVVLEEPAMASEFLWDFLNHQEGPRVRDRLSHGEINLEAFPREVANQIVAFAITLLCRFSDENMFSLKEHTVIKPLMNCASCYQSRFHPISRLKKQVLECMKSIHLWSELPTVPEEQVQTIKGLEENAEASTLIFMISEITSQLLPYMPQNCCSSDDPINSVLTERLLTELCDTRICTLYSPRPVLEIVVILRKISTQCHQVSEQVIASAEVRYTQWVNKTLRSRQRHNYLRMLNSIKFLSPVLQFILILITVEVVSVHAVCKKNPFDYQQYLKFLKLVLQYTENLVTYTSPEKNKWDETMELTRKAMIKIRKISDRKLMLMHLAT
;
A
#
# COMPACT_ATOMS: atom_id res chain seq x y z
N MET A 1 -28.94 12.57 11.48
CA MET A 1 -28.06 13.55 12.16
C MET A 1 -28.10 13.50 13.70
N ALA A 2 -28.69 12.48 14.36
CA ALA A 2 -28.79 12.42 15.84
C ALA A 2 -27.95 11.31 16.50
N LEU A 3 -27.09 10.59 15.76
CA LEU A 3 -26.37 9.42 16.28
C LEU A 3 -25.05 9.78 16.98
N SER A 4 -24.27 10.75 16.48
CA SER A 4 -22.93 11.05 16.99
C SER A 4 -22.88 11.47 18.46
N ASP A 5 -23.89 12.21 18.94
CA ASP A 5 -23.95 12.68 20.33
C ASP A 5 -24.34 11.59 21.35
N SER A 6 -24.88 10.45 20.87
CA SER A 6 -25.36 9.35 21.72
C SER A 6 -24.35 8.20 21.88
N VAL A 7 -23.34 8.12 21.02
CA VAL A 7 -22.35 7.03 21.03
C VAL A 7 -21.34 7.29 22.16
N THR A 8 -21.44 6.50 23.22
CA THR A 8 -20.54 6.55 24.38
C THR A 8 -19.40 5.55 24.31
N THR A 9 -19.50 4.55 23.44
CA THR A 9 -18.48 3.53 23.18
C THR A 9 -18.67 2.92 21.79
N CYS A 10 -17.57 2.51 21.14
CA CYS A 10 -17.61 1.68 19.94
C CYS A 10 -17.29 0.20 20.23
N LEU A 11 -17.10 -0.17 21.50
CA LEU A 11 -16.93 -1.54 21.93
C LEU A 11 -18.32 -2.16 22.18
N SER A 12 -18.51 -3.39 21.74
CA SER A 12 -19.70 -4.15 22.16
C SER A 12 -19.65 -4.43 23.67
N GLN A 13 -20.80 -4.71 24.28
CA GLN A 13 -20.89 -4.92 25.73
C GLN A 13 -19.93 -6.02 26.25
N PRO A 14 -19.81 -7.20 25.60
CA PRO A 14 -18.83 -8.21 26.02
C PRO A 14 -17.39 -7.73 25.94
N VAL A 15 -17.01 -7.05 24.84
CA VAL A 15 -15.64 -6.56 24.62
C VAL A 15 -15.30 -5.44 25.62
N HIS A 16 -16.22 -4.50 25.80
CA HIS A 16 -16.10 -3.44 26.79
C HIS A 16 -15.95 -4.03 28.22
N TYR A 17 -16.73 -5.04 28.57
CA TYR A 17 -16.59 -5.71 29.87
C TYR A 17 -15.21 -6.38 30.01
N ALA A 18 -14.78 -7.11 28.99
CA ALA A 18 -13.48 -7.80 29.01
C ALA A 18 -12.30 -6.83 29.16
N ILE A 19 -12.30 -5.70 28.44
CA ILE A 19 -11.20 -4.73 28.48
C ILE A 19 -11.27 -3.86 29.73
N CYS A 20 -12.42 -3.25 30.01
CA CYS A 20 -12.52 -2.17 30.99
C CYS A 20 -12.81 -2.64 32.42
N LYS A 21 -13.34 -3.86 32.61
CA LYS A 21 -13.86 -4.33 33.91
C LYS A 21 -13.26 -5.65 34.36
N LEU A 22 -13.22 -6.66 33.49
CA LEU A 22 -12.78 -8.01 33.83
C LEU A 22 -11.33 -8.01 34.34
N GLY A 23 -11.09 -8.69 35.47
CA GLY A 23 -9.77 -8.73 36.12
C GLY A 23 -9.44 -7.51 36.99
N PHE A 24 -10.19 -6.42 36.89
CA PHE A 24 -10.09 -5.25 37.77
C PHE A 24 -11.29 -5.09 38.70
N GLU A 25 -12.11 -6.14 38.80
CA GLU A 25 -13.31 -6.20 39.64
C GLU A 25 -12.97 -6.13 41.14
N LYS A 26 -11.77 -6.59 41.51
CA LYS A 26 -11.20 -6.52 42.85
C LYS A 26 -9.99 -5.58 42.84
N LYS A 27 -9.78 -4.86 43.94
CA LYS A 27 -8.62 -3.98 44.14
C LYS A 27 -7.41 -4.70 44.76
N ASP A 28 -7.43 -6.03 44.75
CA ASP A 28 -6.35 -6.84 45.32
C ASP A 28 -5.10 -6.69 44.45
N THR A 29 -3.96 -6.41 45.07
CA THR A 29 -2.66 -6.36 44.39
C THR A 29 -1.92 -7.68 44.60
N TYR A 30 -1.32 -8.20 43.53
CA TYR A 30 -0.44 -9.36 43.60
C TYR A 30 0.96 -8.91 44.08
N ASP A 31 1.63 -9.65 44.95
CA ASP A 31 2.98 -9.26 45.38
C ASP A 31 3.97 -9.30 44.19
N ILE A 32 4.56 -8.15 43.85
CA ILE A 32 5.51 -8.03 42.74
C ILE A 32 6.71 -8.95 42.91
N ASN A 33 7.11 -9.23 44.17
CA ASN A 33 8.25 -10.09 44.48
C ASN A 33 8.00 -11.56 44.11
N ASN A 34 6.75 -11.94 43.82
CA ASN A 34 6.42 -13.27 43.33
C ASN A 34 6.62 -13.40 41.82
N ILE A 35 6.45 -12.30 41.06
CA ILE A 35 6.59 -12.28 39.60
C ILE A 35 7.93 -11.73 39.10
N LEU A 36 8.68 -11.04 39.96
CA LEU A 36 9.96 -10.42 39.64
C LEU A 36 11.02 -10.83 40.68
N SER A 37 12.21 -11.18 40.22
CA SER A 37 13.38 -11.36 41.09
C SER A 37 14.07 -10.02 41.40
N GLY A 38 14.94 -9.99 42.42
CA GLY A 38 15.65 -8.77 42.82
C GLY A 38 16.56 -8.16 41.74
N ASN A 39 16.98 -8.95 40.74
CA ASN A 39 17.75 -8.52 39.57
C ASN A 39 16.88 -8.15 38.35
N GLY A 40 15.55 -8.16 38.46
CA GLY A 40 14.65 -7.79 37.36
C GLY A 40 14.32 -8.90 36.36
N GLU A 41 14.58 -10.17 36.71
CA GLU A 41 14.18 -11.31 35.89
C GLU A 41 12.71 -11.67 36.12
N VAL A 42 11.98 -11.87 35.02
CA VAL A 42 10.58 -12.25 35.05
C VAL A 42 10.46 -13.71 35.45
N ARG A 43 9.75 -13.98 36.55
CA ARG A 43 9.40 -15.34 36.98
C ARG A 43 8.20 -15.84 36.19
N TRP A 44 8.47 -16.31 34.97
CA TRP A 44 7.42 -16.73 34.02
C TRP A 44 6.42 -17.71 34.60
N GLN A 45 6.85 -18.68 35.43
CA GLN A 45 5.94 -19.62 36.08
C GLN A 45 4.81 -18.91 36.84
N ALA A 46 5.16 -17.90 37.65
CA ALA A 46 4.18 -17.14 38.43
C ALA A 46 3.19 -16.37 37.54
N VAL A 47 3.58 -15.97 36.33
CA VAL A 47 2.68 -15.34 35.35
C VAL A 47 1.82 -16.39 34.64
N THR A 48 2.42 -17.49 34.19
CA THR A 48 1.73 -18.54 33.44
C THR A 48 0.75 -19.35 34.28
N ASP A 49 0.94 -19.42 35.60
CA ASP A 49 0.00 -20.06 36.54
C ASP A 49 -1.38 -19.38 36.56
N HIS A 50 -1.47 -18.13 36.08
CA HIS A 50 -2.73 -17.43 35.92
C HIS A 50 -3.47 -17.79 34.60
N VAL A 51 -2.84 -18.55 33.69
CA VAL A 51 -3.48 -19.01 32.46
C VAL A 51 -4.33 -20.24 32.78
N CYS A 52 -5.64 -20.12 32.56
CA CYS A 52 -6.60 -21.20 32.74
C CYS A 52 -6.85 -21.90 31.41
N TYR A 53 -7.05 -23.22 31.46
CA TYR A 53 -7.38 -24.05 30.31
C TYR A 53 -8.76 -24.69 30.48
N VAL A 54 -9.47 -24.88 29.38
CA VAL A 54 -10.74 -25.59 29.35
C VAL A 54 -10.46 -27.10 29.47
N GLU A 55 -11.13 -27.77 30.40
CA GLU A 55 -10.87 -29.18 30.73
C GLU A 55 -11.07 -30.12 29.53
N SER A 56 -11.99 -29.79 28.62
CA SER A 56 -12.39 -30.65 27.51
C SER A 56 -11.36 -30.76 26.39
N ASP A 57 -10.69 -29.67 26.03
CA ASP A 57 -9.84 -29.61 24.83
C ASP A 57 -8.48 -28.94 25.08
N GLN A 58 -8.17 -28.59 26.33
CA GLN A 58 -6.94 -27.89 26.72
C GLN A 58 -6.74 -26.56 25.98
N SER A 59 -7.80 -25.96 25.43
CA SER A 59 -7.77 -24.60 24.89
C SER A 59 -7.73 -23.57 26.02
N VAL A 60 -7.26 -22.35 25.73
CA VAL A 60 -7.17 -21.29 26.74
C VAL A 60 -8.57 -20.81 27.11
N ASP A 61 -8.92 -20.86 28.40
CA ASP A 61 -10.11 -20.21 28.95
C ASP A 61 -9.80 -18.71 29.13
N TYR A 62 -10.07 -17.93 28.07
CA TYR A 62 -9.72 -16.51 28.02
C TYR A 62 -10.36 -15.71 29.15
N ILE A 63 -11.63 -15.95 29.49
CA ILE A 63 -12.34 -15.17 30.51
C ILE A 63 -11.75 -15.41 31.90
N LYS A 64 -11.51 -16.67 32.29
CA LYS A 64 -10.87 -16.97 33.58
C LYS A 64 -9.44 -16.45 33.61
N SER A 65 -8.71 -16.58 32.51
CA SER A 65 -7.31 -16.12 32.43
C SER A 65 -7.21 -14.60 32.55
N ILE A 66 -8.05 -13.83 31.84
CA ILE A 66 -8.08 -12.36 31.97
C ILE A 66 -8.41 -11.97 33.41
N ARG A 67 -9.41 -12.62 34.03
CA ARG A 67 -9.76 -12.35 35.43
C ARG A 67 -8.60 -12.61 36.39
N SER A 68 -7.85 -13.68 36.14
CA SER A 68 -6.70 -14.08 36.97
C SER A 68 -5.47 -13.19 36.77
N LEU A 69 -5.22 -12.74 35.54
CA LEU A 69 -4.08 -11.88 35.18
C LEU A 69 -4.29 -10.40 35.56
N GLY A 70 -5.53 -9.93 35.73
CA GLY A 70 -5.82 -8.53 36.07
C GLY A 70 -5.05 -7.97 37.28
N PRO A 71 -5.02 -8.66 38.44
CA PRO A 71 -4.20 -8.27 39.59
C PRO A 71 -2.70 -8.22 39.29
N VAL A 72 -2.19 -9.09 38.42
CA VAL A 72 -0.77 -9.09 37.99
C VAL A 72 -0.47 -7.83 37.16
N CYS A 73 -1.37 -7.47 36.23
CA CYS A 73 -1.26 -6.23 35.45
C CYS A 73 -1.23 -4.99 36.34
N GLU A 74 -2.06 -4.96 37.41
CA GLU A 74 -2.03 -3.86 38.39
C GLU A 74 -0.68 -3.77 39.09
N SER A 75 -0.16 -4.89 39.58
CA SER A 75 1.11 -4.91 40.29
C SER A 75 2.29 -4.47 39.43
N VAL A 76 2.34 -4.92 38.17
CA VAL A 76 3.36 -4.48 37.20
C VAL A 76 3.28 -2.98 36.96
N ASN A 77 2.06 -2.44 36.80
CA ASN A 77 1.85 -1.01 36.61
C ASN A 77 2.28 -0.18 37.83
N VAL A 78 1.95 -0.63 39.05
CA VAL A 78 2.41 0.02 40.29
C VAL A 78 3.93 -0.04 40.39
N HIS A 79 4.55 -1.17 40.06
CA HIS A 79 6.01 -1.32 40.03
C HIS A 79 6.66 -0.35 39.06
N PHE A 80 6.20 -0.27 37.82
CA PHE A 80 6.76 0.66 36.83
C PHE A 80 6.59 2.13 37.23
N LYS A 81 5.49 2.50 37.88
CA LYS A 81 5.31 3.85 38.44
C LYS A 81 6.22 4.16 39.63
N SER A 82 6.76 3.15 40.29
CA SER A 82 7.71 3.34 41.40
C SER A 82 9.15 3.56 40.94
N LEU A 83 9.45 3.22 39.67
CA LEU A 83 10.79 3.34 39.10
C LEU A 83 11.03 4.71 38.48
N THR A 84 12.25 5.23 38.61
CA THR A 84 12.73 6.31 37.74
C THR A 84 13.13 5.77 36.38
N LYS A 85 13.27 6.67 35.39
CA LYS A 85 13.73 6.32 34.04
C LYS A 85 15.10 5.63 34.08
N GLU A 86 16.02 6.13 34.89
CA GLU A 86 17.36 5.56 35.03
C GLU A 86 17.30 4.14 35.61
N GLN A 87 16.48 3.93 36.63
CA GLN A 87 16.29 2.61 37.23
C GLN A 87 15.69 1.62 36.22
N PHE A 88 14.68 2.06 35.47
CA PHE A 88 14.08 1.24 34.41
C PHE A 88 15.10 0.89 33.32
N VAL A 89 15.88 1.86 32.84
CA VAL A 89 16.91 1.63 31.82
C VAL A 89 17.96 0.64 32.30
N ILE A 90 18.48 0.81 33.52
CA ILE A 90 19.47 -0.11 34.11
C ILE A 90 18.90 -1.54 34.21
N GLN A 91 17.64 -1.67 34.58
CA GLN A 91 17.03 -2.98 34.84
C GLN A 91 16.53 -3.70 33.57
N TYR A 92 15.99 -2.96 32.58
CA TYR A 92 15.23 -3.54 31.47
C TYR A 92 15.76 -3.24 30.07
N ALA A 93 16.57 -2.20 29.84
CA ALA A 93 16.93 -1.77 28.48
C ALA A 93 17.68 -2.87 27.70
N SER A 94 18.59 -3.59 28.37
CA SER A 94 19.32 -4.71 27.76
C SER A 94 18.40 -5.81 27.24
N TRP A 95 17.27 -6.03 27.92
CA TRP A 95 16.25 -7.02 27.59
C TRP A 95 15.27 -6.57 26.51
N LEU A 96 15.38 -5.34 26.01
CA LEU A 96 14.53 -4.80 24.95
C LEU A 96 15.26 -4.70 23.61
N HIS A 97 16.60 -4.79 23.59
CA HIS A 97 17.40 -4.66 22.37
C HIS A 97 17.09 -5.72 21.30
N TRP A 98 16.58 -6.89 21.69
CA TRP A 98 16.19 -7.95 20.75
C TRP A 98 15.05 -7.53 19.80
N THR A 99 14.36 -6.42 20.07
CA THR A 99 13.29 -5.91 19.22
C THR A 99 13.78 -5.01 18.10
N ASN A 100 15.05 -4.59 18.13
CA ASN A 100 15.64 -3.61 17.20
C ASN A 100 14.88 -2.25 17.14
N CYS A 101 14.16 -1.92 18.22
CA CYS A 101 13.43 -0.66 18.39
C CYS A 101 13.28 -0.29 19.88
N ALA A 102 14.35 -0.50 20.66
CA ALA A 102 14.33 -0.30 22.11
C ALA A 102 13.91 1.12 22.53
N GLU A 103 14.17 2.14 21.72
CA GLU A 103 13.75 3.52 22.03
C GLU A 103 12.23 3.63 22.19
N VAL A 104 11.45 2.92 21.37
CA VAL A 104 9.98 2.91 21.45
C VAL A 104 9.49 2.40 22.81
N PHE A 105 10.14 1.36 23.35
CA PHE A 105 9.78 0.79 24.65
C PHE A 105 10.14 1.73 25.80
N LEU A 106 11.23 2.48 25.67
CA LEU A 106 11.62 3.52 26.65
C LEU A 106 10.66 4.71 26.63
N GLU A 107 10.23 5.15 25.44
CA GLU A 107 9.21 6.20 25.29
C GLU A 107 7.89 5.78 25.95
N VAL A 108 7.49 4.52 25.77
CA VAL A 108 6.28 3.98 26.40
C VAL A 108 6.39 3.97 27.92
N PHE A 109 7.56 3.67 28.47
CA PHE A 109 7.78 3.79 29.91
C PHE A 109 7.55 5.23 30.41
N ASP A 110 8.05 6.24 29.69
CA ASP A 110 7.82 7.65 30.04
C ASP A 110 6.33 7.99 30.05
N VAL A 111 5.58 7.51 29.06
CA VAL A 111 4.12 7.71 28.97
C VAL A 111 3.37 7.15 30.18
N LEU A 112 3.79 5.97 30.67
CA LEU A 112 3.17 5.31 31.82
C LEU A 112 3.29 6.12 33.13
N GLN A 113 4.28 7.02 33.22
CA GLN A 113 4.47 7.88 34.39
C GLN A 113 3.41 8.99 34.49
N TYR A 114 2.97 9.53 33.35
CA TYR A 114 2.06 10.69 33.30
C TYR A 114 0.60 10.31 32.98
N ALA A 115 0.35 9.07 32.56
CA ALA A 115 -0.99 8.48 32.38
C ALA A 115 -1.94 9.28 31.47
N GLN A 116 -1.42 9.99 30.45
CA GLN A 116 -2.26 10.58 29.42
C GLN A 116 -2.89 9.48 28.56
N THR A 117 -4.23 9.43 28.56
CA THR A 117 -5.01 8.32 27.97
C THR A 117 -4.74 8.08 26.48
N THR A 118 -4.57 9.14 25.69
CA THR A 118 -4.24 9.04 24.26
C THR A 118 -2.84 8.47 24.02
N GLU A 119 -1.87 8.91 24.81
CA GLU A 119 -0.48 8.46 24.72
C GLU A 119 -0.35 6.98 25.15
N VAL A 120 -1.14 6.53 26.13
CA VAL A 120 -1.18 5.11 26.51
C VAL A 120 -1.63 4.22 25.34
N ALA A 121 -2.68 4.64 24.63
CA ALA A 121 -3.18 3.91 23.46
C ALA A 121 -2.19 3.95 22.29
N LEU A 122 -1.57 5.11 22.01
CA LEU A 122 -0.49 5.24 21.02
C LEU A 122 0.68 4.31 21.37
N GLY A 123 1.12 4.33 22.62
CA GLY A 123 2.17 3.46 23.14
C GLY A 123 1.82 1.99 22.93
N LEU A 124 0.58 1.58 23.19
CA LEU A 124 0.14 0.20 22.95
C LEU A 124 0.13 -0.18 21.46
N MET A 125 -0.29 0.72 20.56
CA MET A 125 -0.22 0.49 19.11
C MET A 125 1.23 0.34 18.63
N LYS A 126 2.14 1.18 19.13
CA LYS A 126 3.58 1.09 18.83
C LYS A 126 4.19 -0.20 19.38
N LEU A 127 3.97 -0.50 20.66
CA LEU A 127 4.44 -1.72 21.33
C LEU A 127 4.01 -2.97 20.58
N THR A 128 2.72 -3.08 20.24
CA THR A 128 2.18 -4.28 19.57
C THR A 128 2.76 -4.48 18.17
N SER A 129 2.96 -3.39 17.42
CA SER A 129 3.56 -3.44 16.07
C SER A 129 5.04 -3.84 16.13
N CYS A 130 5.80 -3.23 17.05
CA CYS A 130 7.20 -3.55 17.30
C CYS A 130 7.38 -5.00 17.76
N LEU A 131 6.54 -5.45 18.70
CA LEU A 131 6.56 -6.82 19.21
C LEU A 131 6.19 -7.84 18.13
N GLU A 132 5.17 -7.56 17.32
CA GLU A 132 4.78 -8.41 16.19
C GLU A 132 5.94 -8.62 15.21
N ARG A 133 6.62 -7.53 14.83
CA ARG A 133 7.83 -7.61 13.99
C ARG A 133 8.94 -8.43 14.63
N ALA A 134 9.25 -8.14 15.89
CA ALA A 134 10.33 -8.81 16.61
C ALA A 134 10.07 -10.31 16.78
N LEU A 135 8.82 -10.70 17.07
CA LEU A 135 8.41 -12.11 17.12
C LEU A 135 8.55 -12.78 15.75
N GLY A 136 8.25 -12.07 14.65
CA GLY A 136 8.49 -12.59 13.30
C GLY A 136 9.98 -12.83 13.00
N ASP A 137 10.88 -11.99 13.50
CA ASP A 137 12.34 -12.22 13.39
C ASP A 137 12.75 -13.47 14.17
N VAL A 138 12.19 -13.68 15.38
CA VAL A 138 12.44 -14.89 16.18
C VAL A 138 11.87 -16.14 15.51
N TYR A 139 10.68 -16.05 14.91
CA TYR A 139 10.07 -17.15 14.17
C TYR A 139 10.99 -17.66 13.05
N LEU A 140 11.68 -16.76 12.34
CA LEU A 140 12.59 -17.10 11.25
C LEU A 140 13.89 -17.79 11.70
N LEU A 141 14.14 -17.92 13.01
CA LEU A 141 15.20 -18.82 13.51
C LEU A 141 14.89 -20.30 13.20
N LYS A 142 13.61 -20.64 12.98
CA LYS A 142 13.13 -22.02 12.75
C LYS A 142 12.22 -22.17 11.53
N GLY A 143 11.45 -21.14 11.19
CA GLY A 143 10.55 -21.15 10.03
C GLY A 143 11.19 -20.57 8.77
N ASN A 144 10.58 -20.86 7.62
CA ASN A 144 11.01 -20.32 6.33
C ASN A 144 10.26 -19.03 5.97
N ASP A 145 8.94 -19.00 6.19
CA ASP A 145 8.08 -17.85 5.89
C ASP A 145 7.25 -17.48 7.14
N CYS A 146 7.34 -16.21 7.55
CA CYS A 146 6.60 -15.69 8.69
C CYS A 146 5.09 -15.66 8.39
N PRO A 147 4.22 -16.16 9.29
CA PRO A 147 2.78 -16.01 9.14
C PRO A 147 2.36 -14.55 8.98
N PHE A 148 1.36 -14.31 8.13
CA PHE A 148 0.84 -12.96 7.86
C PHE A 148 0.01 -12.41 9.03
N LEU A 149 -0.76 -13.27 9.71
CA LEU A 149 -1.62 -12.86 10.82
C LEU A 149 -0.91 -13.04 12.16
N LEU A 150 -0.90 -12.01 13.00
CA LEU A 150 -0.34 -12.06 14.37
C LEU A 150 -0.88 -13.24 15.18
N ARG A 151 -2.18 -13.54 15.06
CA ARG A 151 -2.81 -14.67 15.76
C ARG A 151 -2.11 -16.00 15.41
N ASP A 152 -1.80 -16.19 14.14
CA ASP A 152 -1.21 -17.43 13.63
C ASP A 152 0.29 -17.48 13.97
N LEU A 153 0.97 -16.33 13.95
CA LEU A 153 2.33 -16.18 14.49
C LEU A 153 2.40 -16.59 15.96
N LEU A 154 1.50 -16.07 16.81
CA LEU A 154 1.45 -16.39 18.25
C LEU A 154 1.02 -17.83 18.56
N ALA A 155 0.33 -18.49 17.63
CA ALA A 155 -0.06 -19.89 17.75
C ALA A 155 1.01 -20.86 17.18
N SER A 156 2.11 -20.34 16.65
CA SER A 156 3.12 -21.15 15.98
C SER A 156 3.96 -21.99 16.94
N GLU A 157 4.26 -23.22 16.53
CA GLU A 157 5.18 -24.11 17.26
C GLU A 157 6.60 -23.53 17.31
N GLN A 158 7.01 -22.80 16.27
CA GLN A 158 8.33 -22.19 16.16
C GLN A 158 8.59 -21.22 17.33
N LEU A 159 7.62 -20.36 17.66
CA LEU A 159 7.73 -19.48 18.82
C LEU A 159 7.57 -20.23 20.14
N ALA A 160 6.71 -21.24 20.19
CA ALA A 160 6.54 -22.06 21.39
C ALA A 160 7.82 -22.83 21.76
N VAL A 161 8.63 -23.25 20.79
CA VAL A 161 9.95 -23.88 21.02
C VAL A 161 10.95 -22.91 21.67
N VAL A 162 10.86 -21.62 21.34
CA VAL A 162 11.78 -20.59 21.85
C VAL A 162 11.34 -20.07 23.22
N PHE A 163 10.06 -19.70 23.33
CA PHE A 163 9.52 -19.01 24.51
C PHE A 163 8.73 -19.91 25.46
N GLY A 164 8.30 -21.08 25.00
CA GLY A 164 7.39 -21.96 25.72
C GLY A 164 5.92 -21.69 25.42
N GLN A 165 5.13 -22.77 25.32
CA GLN A 165 3.71 -22.69 24.95
C GLN A 165 2.87 -21.83 25.93
N ALA A 166 3.14 -21.95 27.23
CA ALA A 166 2.41 -21.21 28.26
C ALA A 166 2.65 -19.70 28.15
N VAL A 167 3.88 -19.28 27.84
CA VAL A 167 4.25 -17.88 27.60
C VAL A 167 3.54 -17.33 26.36
N MET A 168 3.52 -18.10 25.27
CA MET A 168 2.77 -17.72 24.07
C MET A 168 1.27 -17.61 24.34
N ASN A 169 0.71 -18.46 25.19
CA ASN A 169 -0.70 -18.38 25.61
C ASN A 169 -0.99 -17.09 26.40
N VAL A 170 -0.06 -16.59 27.23
CA VAL A 170 -0.19 -15.27 27.86
C VAL A 170 -0.32 -14.17 26.79
N LEU A 171 0.56 -14.13 25.79
CA LEU A 171 0.49 -13.13 24.71
C LEU A 171 -0.82 -13.23 23.92
N ARG A 172 -1.29 -14.45 23.64
CA ARG A 172 -2.57 -14.69 22.93
C ARG A 172 -3.77 -14.09 23.67
N ILE A 173 -3.73 -14.03 25.00
CA ILE A 173 -4.78 -13.39 25.82
C ILE A 173 -4.83 -11.88 25.60
N PHE A 174 -3.67 -11.22 25.47
CA PHE A 174 -3.62 -9.75 25.33
C PHE A 174 -3.83 -9.26 23.89
N ILE A 175 -3.14 -9.85 22.91
CA ILE A 175 -2.99 -9.22 21.58
C ILE A 175 -3.31 -10.12 20.38
N GLY A 176 -3.54 -11.42 20.60
CA GLY A 176 -3.65 -12.40 19.50
C GLY A 176 -5.07 -12.82 19.14
N SER A 177 -5.83 -13.27 20.14
CA SER A 177 -7.13 -13.94 19.90
C SER A 177 -8.30 -12.97 20.03
N PRO A 178 -9.32 -13.03 19.14
CA PRO A 178 -10.55 -12.28 19.32
C PRO A 178 -11.38 -12.77 20.52
N TYR A 179 -11.08 -13.96 21.05
CA TYR A 179 -11.65 -14.46 22.31
C TYR A 179 -10.95 -13.89 23.56
N GLY A 180 -9.75 -13.32 23.39
CA GLY A 180 -9.02 -12.58 24.42
C GLY A 180 -9.35 -11.09 24.42
N LEU A 181 -8.45 -10.27 24.94
CA LEU A 181 -8.58 -8.81 24.93
C LEU A 181 -8.43 -8.20 23.53
N ASN A 182 -7.65 -8.87 22.66
CA ASN A 182 -7.40 -8.47 21.27
C ASN A 182 -6.98 -6.99 21.11
N LEU A 183 -6.19 -6.48 22.06
CA LEU A 183 -5.90 -5.04 22.21
C LEU A 183 -5.32 -4.42 20.94
N ARG A 184 -4.47 -5.18 20.22
CA ARG A 184 -3.90 -4.80 18.93
C ARG A 184 -5.00 -4.41 17.94
N ASN A 185 -5.94 -5.32 17.65
CA ASN A 185 -6.96 -5.08 16.63
C ASN A 185 -8.00 -4.06 17.09
N VAL A 186 -8.39 -4.08 18.36
CA VAL A 186 -9.34 -3.12 18.93
C VAL A 186 -8.85 -1.67 18.76
N LEU A 187 -7.56 -1.42 19.00
CA LEU A 187 -6.95 -0.10 18.82
C LEU A 187 -6.71 0.26 17.36
N TRP A 188 -6.05 -0.61 16.59
CA TRP A 188 -5.68 -0.33 15.19
C TRP A 188 -6.88 -0.14 14.26
N HIS A 189 -8.07 -0.62 14.67
CA HIS A 189 -9.34 -0.41 13.95
C HIS A 189 -10.23 0.67 14.58
N GLY A 190 -9.75 1.38 15.60
CA GLY A 190 -10.44 2.55 16.16
C GLY A 190 -11.74 2.22 16.88
N PHE A 191 -11.82 1.08 17.57
CA PHE A 191 -12.99 0.72 18.39
C PHE A 191 -12.92 1.26 19.82
N ALA A 192 -11.74 1.37 20.40
CA ALA A 192 -11.57 1.88 21.76
C ALA A 192 -11.27 3.38 21.76
N SER A 193 -12.01 4.11 22.60
CA SER A 193 -11.74 5.50 22.94
C SER A 193 -10.59 5.61 23.96
N PRO A 194 -9.96 6.79 24.11
CA PRO A 194 -8.79 6.93 24.97
C PRO A 194 -9.03 6.47 26.42
N GLN A 195 -10.22 6.69 26.97
CA GLN A 195 -10.54 6.35 28.36
C GLN A 195 -10.82 4.86 28.58
N GLU A 196 -11.00 4.08 27.52
CA GLU A 196 -11.39 2.67 27.59
C GLU A 196 -10.19 1.72 27.67
N ILE A 197 -8.96 2.22 27.52
CA ILE A 197 -7.75 1.39 27.55
C ILE A 197 -6.98 1.60 28.86
N PRO A 198 -7.01 0.64 29.79
CA PRO A 198 -6.23 0.70 31.01
C PRO A 198 -4.72 0.72 30.73
N ALA A 199 -4.01 1.70 31.32
CA ALA A 199 -2.53 1.78 31.27
C ALA A 199 -1.82 0.52 31.76
N LYS A 200 -2.50 -0.25 32.63
CA LYS A 200 -2.03 -1.53 33.17
C LYS A 200 -1.70 -2.56 32.09
N TYR A 201 -2.47 -2.58 31.00
CA TYR A 201 -2.18 -3.47 29.88
C TYR A 201 -0.93 -3.06 29.10
N CYS A 202 -0.70 -1.75 28.97
CA CYS A 202 0.51 -1.21 28.36
C CYS A 202 1.76 -1.53 29.21
N ALA A 203 1.68 -1.32 30.53
CA ALA A 203 2.72 -1.72 31.47
C ALA A 203 2.99 -3.23 31.40
N MET A 204 1.94 -4.05 31.37
CA MET A 204 2.08 -5.50 31.28
C MET A 204 2.75 -5.94 29.97
N LEU A 205 2.37 -5.38 28.81
CA LEU A 205 3.03 -5.75 27.55
C LEU A 205 4.49 -5.30 27.49
N LEU A 206 4.83 -4.13 28.04
CA LEU A 206 6.21 -3.68 28.16
C LEU A 206 7.03 -4.66 29.03
N PHE A 207 6.47 -5.08 30.18
CA PHE A 207 7.07 -6.07 31.07
C PHE A 207 7.28 -7.43 30.40
N LEU A 208 6.24 -7.94 29.74
CA LEU A 208 6.30 -9.20 29.01
C LEU A 208 7.35 -9.15 27.89
N THR A 209 7.48 -8.02 27.19
CA THR A 209 8.48 -7.86 26.11
C THR A 209 9.91 -7.96 26.63
N ALA A 210 10.20 -7.36 27.79
CA ALA A 210 11.50 -7.53 28.44
C ALA A 210 11.71 -8.99 28.90
N GLY A 211 10.68 -9.61 29.49
CA GLY A 211 10.73 -11.03 29.89
C GLY A 211 10.98 -11.99 28.72
N LEU A 212 10.45 -11.69 27.53
CA LEU A 212 10.71 -12.47 26.31
C LEU A 212 12.18 -12.33 25.89
N GLY A 213 12.75 -11.13 26.02
CA GLY A 213 14.17 -10.89 25.76
C GLY A 213 15.09 -11.75 26.64
N GLN A 214 14.71 -11.97 27.90
CA GLN A 214 15.44 -12.85 28.84
C GLN A 214 15.41 -14.32 28.39
N LEU A 215 14.23 -14.82 27.99
CA LEU A 215 14.08 -16.18 27.46
C LEU A 215 14.85 -16.36 26.15
N LEU A 216 14.75 -15.38 25.24
CA LEU A 216 15.42 -15.42 23.95
C LEU A 216 16.94 -15.43 24.12
N GLN A 217 17.49 -14.60 24.99
CA GLN A 217 18.92 -14.58 25.26
C GLN A 217 19.40 -15.97 25.70
N THR A 218 18.68 -16.60 26.64
CA THR A 218 18.98 -17.95 27.11
C THR A 218 18.95 -18.96 25.96
N TYR A 219 17.92 -18.90 25.11
CA TYR A 219 17.78 -19.77 23.95
C TYR A 219 18.92 -19.60 22.93
N LEU A 220 19.28 -18.36 22.59
CA LEU A 220 20.36 -18.06 21.64
C LEU A 220 21.72 -18.53 22.16
N LEU A 221 21.99 -18.37 23.46
CA LEU A 221 23.22 -18.87 24.09
C LEU A 221 23.31 -20.40 24.03
N GLN A 222 22.22 -21.10 24.30
CA GLN A 222 22.17 -22.57 24.28
C GLN A 222 22.30 -23.14 22.87
N THR A 223 21.63 -22.52 21.90
CA THR A 223 21.57 -23.01 20.52
C THR A 223 22.69 -22.47 19.62
N LYS A 224 23.41 -21.43 20.08
CA LYS A 224 24.41 -20.69 19.31
C LYS A 224 23.87 -20.07 18.01
N CYS A 225 22.56 -19.79 17.98
CA CYS A 225 21.92 -19.08 16.88
C CYS A 225 22.18 -17.57 16.97
N ILE A 226 22.08 -16.89 15.82
CA ILE A 226 22.15 -15.43 15.74
C ILE A 226 20.78 -14.93 15.29
N LEU A 227 20.21 -13.98 16.03
CA LEU A 227 18.98 -13.30 15.63
C LEU A 227 19.31 -12.30 14.53
N LEU A 228 18.64 -12.44 13.38
CA LEU A 228 18.75 -11.51 12.26
C LEU A 228 17.47 -10.69 12.15
N HIS A 229 17.60 -9.37 12.11
CA HIS A 229 16.47 -8.47 11.92
C HIS A 229 16.17 -8.28 10.44
N ARG A 230 14.89 -8.44 10.07
CA ARG A 230 14.45 -8.11 8.72
C ARG A 230 14.70 -6.62 8.44
N PRO A 231 15.00 -6.22 7.19
CA PRO A 231 15.13 -4.81 6.83
C PRO A 231 13.78 -4.10 6.93
N TYR A 232 13.79 -2.81 7.27
CA TYR A 232 12.59 -1.97 7.23
C TYR A 232 12.18 -1.70 5.77
N VAL A 233 10.88 -1.59 5.55
CA VAL A 233 10.30 -1.16 4.28
C VAL A 233 10.49 0.34 4.14
N VAL A 234 10.97 0.77 2.98
CA VAL A 234 11.11 2.18 2.62
C VAL A 234 10.03 2.53 1.60
N PHE A 235 9.37 3.67 1.78
CA PHE A 235 8.47 4.20 0.76
C PHE A 235 9.29 4.69 -0.44
N ILE A 236 9.14 4.00 -1.57
CA ILE A 236 9.79 4.36 -2.83
C ILE A 236 8.87 5.32 -3.59
N SER A 237 9.45 6.20 -4.42
CA SER A 237 8.71 7.13 -5.28
C SER A 237 7.76 8.06 -4.50
N LEU A 238 8.25 8.74 -3.46
CA LEU A 238 7.45 9.71 -2.68
C LEU A 238 6.78 10.78 -3.55
N GLU A 239 7.38 11.12 -4.70
CA GLU A 239 6.82 12.02 -5.71
C GLU A 239 5.46 11.53 -6.25
N GLU A 240 5.29 10.21 -6.39
CA GLU A 240 4.02 9.60 -6.83
C GLU A 240 2.94 9.69 -5.74
N LEU A 241 3.34 9.86 -4.48
CA LEU A 241 2.43 10.00 -3.35
C LEU A 241 1.98 11.46 -3.15
N ASP A 242 2.55 12.44 -3.84
CA ASP A 242 2.19 13.85 -3.68
C ASP A 242 0.83 14.15 -4.36
N VAL A 243 -0.26 13.85 -3.66
CA VAL A 243 -1.65 14.08 -4.09
C VAL A 243 -2.10 15.48 -3.73
N PHE A 244 -1.89 15.82 -2.46
CA PHE A 244 -2.08 17.13 -1.89
C PHE A 244 -0.71 17.84 -1.96
N PRO A 245 -0.52 18.74 -2.94
CA PRO A 245 0.80 19.18 -3.38
C PRO A 245 1.53 19.95 -2.29
N GLY A 246 2.53 19.31 -1.69
CA GLY A 246 3.41 19.93 -0.69
C GLY A 246 4.53 20.78 -1.32
N LYS A 247 4.98 20.45 -2.53
CA LYS A 247 6.21 21.01 -3.11
C LYS A 247 6.01 22.09 -4.18
N TYR A 248 4.94 22.01 -4.97
CA TYR A 248 4.75 22.86 -6.16
C TYR A 248 3.71 23.99 -6.00
N LEU A 249 2.87 23.92 -4.97
CA LEU A 249 1.82 24.91 -4.70
C LEU A 249 2.02 25.69 -3.39
N ASN A 250 3.14 25.49 -2.67
CA ASN A 250 3.36 26.06 -1.33
C ASN A 250 2.25 25.72 -0.30
N ILE A 251 1.41 24.70 -0.56
CA ILE A 251 0.42 24.17 0.38
C ILE A 251 1.10 23.10 1.22
N ASN A 252 2.17 23.49 1.93
CA ASN A 252 2.58 22.71 3.08
C ASN A 252 1.49 22.89 4.14
N LEU A 253 1.06 21.79 4.79
CA LEU A 253 0.23 21.89 5.98
C LEU A 253 0.95 22.76 7.01
N ASN A 254 0.58 24.04 7.03
CA ASN A 254 1.17 25.05 7.87
C ASN A 254 0.38 25.13 9.18
N ASN A 255 0.90 25.87 10.15
CA ASN A 255 0.25 26.00 11.46
C ASN A 255 -1.18 26.55 11.34
N GLU A 256 -1.46 27.42 10.37
CA GLU A 256 -2.80 27.94 10.10
C GLU A 256 -3.77 26.83 9.66
N THR A 257 -3.37 25.98 8.71
CA THR A 257 -4.18 24.84 8.24
C THR A 257 -4.51 23.90 9.39
N LEU A 258 -3.51 23.61 10.24
CA LEU A 258 -3.67 22.69 11.37
C LEU A 258 -4.55 23.29 12.47
N SER A 259 -4.49 24.61 12.69
CA SER A 259 -5.43 25.30 13.61
C SER A 259 -6.86 25.26 13.10
N ILE A 260 -7.07 25.44 11.78
CA ILE A 260 -8.40 25.25 11.18
C ILE A 260 -8.86 23.80 11.32
N ALA A 261 -7.96 22.84 11.12
CA ALA A 261 -8.26 21.42 11.32
C ALA A 261 -8.70 21.11 12.76
N GLU A 262 -8.05 21.71 13.78
CA GLU A 262 -8.44 21.56 15.19
C GLU A 262 -9.86 22.07 15.47
N GLU A 263 -10.29 23.14 14.80
CA GLU A 263 -11.68 23.62 14.89
C GLU A 263 -12.64 22.69 14.13
N LEU A 264 -12.28 22.23 12.93
CA LEU A 264 -13.08 21.29 12.15
C LEU A 264 -13.32 19.96 12.88
N VAL A 265 -12.32 19.46 13.61
CA VAL A 265 -12.45 18.25 14.45
C VAL A 265 -13.60 18.37 15.45
N LYS A 266 -13.84 19.56 16.00
CA LYS A 266 -14.91 19.80 16.99
C LYS A 266 -16.29 19.91 16.36
N LEU A 267 -16.35 20.32 15.08
CA LEU A 267 -17.58 20.68 14.39
C LEU A 267 -18.07 19.58 13.42
N SER A 268 -17.17 18.72 12.95
CA SER A 268 -17.51 17.73 11.93
C SER A 268 -18.30 16.56 12.51
N SER A 269 -19.40 16.21 11.84
CA SER A 269 -20.19 15.01 12.16
C SER A 269 -19.45 13.69 11.88
N PHE A 270 -18.30 13.76 11.19
CA PHE A 270 -17.40 12.63 10.98
C PHE A 270 -16.68 12.19 12.27
N VAL A 271 -16.54 13.09 13.25
CA VAL A 271 -15.80 12.84 14.49
C VAL A 271 -16.74 12.36 15.58
N LEU A 272 -16.47 11.17 16.12
CA LEU A 272 -17.10 10.71 17.35
C LEU A 272 -16.55 11.50 18.54
N LYS A 273 -17.45 12.00 19.40
CA LYS A 273 -17.09 12.86 20.54
C LYS A 273 -16.11 12.20 21.51
N THR A 274 -16.26 10.89 21.74
CA THR A 274 -15.36 10.09 22.59
C THR A 274 -13.97 9.94 21.97
N MET A 275 -13.86 10.05 20.66
CA MET A 275 -12.61 9.91 19.89
C MET A 275 -11.89 11.24 19.65
N LEU A 276 -12.54 12.37 19.93
CA LEU A 276 -11.98 13.72 19.74
C LEU A 276 -10.54 13.90 20.30
N PRO A 277 -10.17 13.35 21.48
CA PRO A 277 -8.80 13.50 21.97
C PRO A 277 -7.75 12.88 21.05
N PHE A 278 -8.05 11.78 20.35
CA PHE A 278 -7.12 11.18 19.39
C PHE A 278 -6.88 12.07 18.18
N TRP A 279 -7.92 12.71 17.66
CA TRP A 279 -7.79 13.67 16.56
C TRP A 279 -6.88 14.83 16.91
N ILE A 280 -7.07 15.44 18.08
CA ILE A 280 -6.23 16.55 18.56
C ILE A 280 -4.79 16.10 18.79
N ALA A 281 -4.60 14.91 19.39
CA ALA A 281 -3.27 14.33 19.60
C ALA A 281 -2.56 14.06 18.26
N ALA A 282 -3.27 13.57 17.24
CA ALA A 282 -2.72 13.33 15.91
C ALA A 282 -2.23 14.63 15.24
N LEU A 283 -3.02 15.70 15.30
CA LEU A 283 -2.63 17.02 14.76
C LEU A 283 -1.46 17.62 15.55
N THR A 284 -1.45 17.45 16.87
CA THR A 284 -0.35 17.90 17.74
C THR A 284 0.95 17.17 17.42
N ALA A 285 0.90 15.85 17.26
CA ALA A 285 2.05 15.04 16.87
C ALA A 285 2.62 15.51 15.51
N PHE A 286 1.75 15.83 14.55
CA PHE A 286 2.19 16.40 13.26
C PHE A 286 2.91 17.74 13.43
N LYS A 287 2.36 18.67 14.23
CA LYS A 287 2.99 19.97 14.55
C LYS A 287 4.37 19.79 15.19
N GLN A 288 4.54 18.74 15.99
CA GLN A 288 5.80 18.37 16.65
C GLN A 288 6.77 17.58 15.76
N SER A 289 6.46 17.39 14.47
CA SER A 289 7.23 16.56 13.53
C SER A 289 7.31 15.08 13.91
N ARG A 290 6.41 14.60 14.78
CA ARG A 290 6.22 13.18 15.08
C ARG A 290 5.25 12.57 14.06
N TYR A 291 5.73 12.45 12.82
CA TYR A 291 4.89 12.08 11.67
C TYR A 291 4.31 10.67 11.77
N ALA A 292 5.09 9.69 12.24
CA ALA A 292 4.58 8.34 12.49
C ALA A 292 3.45 8.35 13.52
N ASP A 293 3.67 8.95 14.69
CA ASP A 293 2.69 9.02 15.78
C ASP A 293 1.38 9.71 15.31
N SER A 294 1.50 10.77 14.52
CA SER A 294 0.36 11.44 13.91
C SER A 294 -0.49 10.48 13.06
N VAL A 295 0.15 9.72 12.16
CA VAL A 295 -0.54 8.79 11.27
C VAL A 295 -1.08 7.58 12.01
N ILE A 296 -0.33 7.05 12.99
CA ILE A 296 -0.76 5.93 13.85
C ILE A 296 -2.04 6.30 14.62
N LEU A 297 -2.12 7.53 15.14
CA LEU A 297 -3.32 8.01 15.81
C LEU A 297 -4.47 8.26 14.84
N LEU A 298 -4.19 8.82 13.66
CA LEU A 298 -5.19 9.29 12.71
C LEU A 298 -5.86 8.18 11.89
N LEU A 299 -5.12 7.15 11.48
CA LEU A 299 -5.67 6.05 10.67
C LEU A 299 -6.85 5.33 11.34
N PRO A 300 -6.78 4.92 12.62
CA PRO A 300 -7.93 4.37 13.34
C PRO A 300 -9.12 5.33 13.41
N GLN A 301 -8.87 6.65 13.47
CA GLN A 301 -9.96 7.62 13.52
C GLN A 301 -10.66 7.81 12.18
N LEU A 302 -9.90 7.74 11.08
CA LEU A 302 -10.47 7.68 9.74
C LEU A 302 -11.37 6.45 9.58
N GLU A 303 -10.93 5.30 10.09
CA GLU A 303 -11.74 4.08 10.09
C GLU A 303 -13.02 4.24 10.93
N ALA A 304 -12.91 4.79 12.14
CA ALA A 304 -14.04 5.01 13.02
C ALA A 304 -15.08 6.00 12.44
N GLY A 305 -14.63 7.10 11.84
CA GLY A 305 -15.50 8.07 11.18
C GLY A 305 -16.20 7.49 9.95
N LEU A 306 -15.48 6.73 9.12
CA LEU A 306 -16.08 6.01 8.00
C LEU A 306 -17.07 4.95 8.48
N ARG A 307 -16.81 4.27 9.60
CA ARG A 307 -17.74 3.29 10.19
C ARG A 307 -19.03 3.94 10.64
N LEU A 308 -18.96 5.13 11.22
CA LEU A 308 -20.15 5.91 11.56
C LEU A 308 -20.97 6.25 10.30
N LEU A 309 -20.32 6.70 9.22
CA LEU A 309 -21.00 6.99 7.96
C LEU A 309 -21.58 5.72 7.33
N PHE A 310 -20.81 4.64 7.25
CA PHE A 310 -21.22 3.36 6.70
C PHE A 310 -22.49 2.84 7.39
N THR A 311 -22.49 2.81 8.72
CA THR A 311 -23.61 2.30 9.51
C THR A 311 -24.86 3.17 9.38
N THR A 312 -24.67 4.48 9.27
CA THR A 312 -25.78 5.44 9.09
C THR A 312 -26.38 5.34 7.69
N THR A 313 -25.55 5.28 6.66
CA THR A 313 -25.95 5.31 5.24
C THR A 313 -26.56 3.99 4.78
N ASN A 314 -26.01 2.86 5.24
CA ASN A 314 -26.53 1.52 4.99
C ASN A 314 -27.57 1.06 6.04
N LYS A 315 -27.95 1.92 7.00
CA LYS A 315 -28.96 1.64 8.04
C LYS A 315 -28.67 0.38 8.86
N CYS A 316 -27.41 0.16 9.20
CA CYS A 316 -26.93 -1.01 9.95
C CYS A 316 -26.21 -0.62 11.27
N PRO A 317 -26.89 0.03 12.23
CA PRO A 317 -26.25 0.60 13.44
C PRO A 317 -25.49 -0.42 14.29
N ASN A 318 -25.93 -1.69 14.31
CA ASN A 318 -25.25 -2.76 15.06
C ASN A 318 -23.81 -2.98 14.60
N ARG A 319 -23.50 -2.65 13.34
CA ARG A 319 -22.16 -2.79 12.76
C ARG A 319 -21.16 -1.75 13.23
N LEU A 320 -21.59 -0.76 14.01
CA LEU A 320 -20.69 0.18 14.68
C LEU A 320 -19.85 -0.50 15.77
N LEU A 321 -20.42 -1.55 16.39
CA LEU A 321 -19.87 -2.22 17.59
C LEU A 321 -19.28 -3.60 17.31
N THR A 322 -19.04 -3.97 16.05
CA THR A 322 -18.58 -5.33 15.67
C THR A 322 -17.08 -5.52 15.94
N ALA A 323 -16.71 -5.65 17.22
CA ALA A 323 -15.35 -6.03 17.65
C ALA A 323 -15.33 -7.42 18.35
N GLU A 324 -16.38 -8.21 18.16
CA GLU A 324 -16.61 -9.49 18.86
C GLU A 324 -15.93 -10.68 18.17
N SER A 325 -15.76 -11.78 18.89
CA SER A 325 -15.26 -13.04 18.32
C SER A 325 -16.27 -13.75 17.40
N SER A 326 -17.56 -13.43 17.53
CA SER A 326 -18.65 -14.01 16.75
C SER A 326 -18.99 -13.26 15.46
N ALA A 327 -18.35 -12.11 15.20
CA ALA A 327 -18.62 -11.28 14.03
C ALA A 327 -17.34 -10.74 13.41
N PHE A 328 -17.33 -10.59 12.09
CA PHE A 328 -16.24 -9.90 11.42
C PHE A 328 -16.21 -8.41 11.79
N TYR A 329 -15.00 -7.85 11.83
CA TYR A 329 -14.82 -6.45 12.16
C TYR A 329 -15.22 -5.61 10.95
N THR A 330 -16.02 -4.56 11.19
CA THR A 330 -16.32 -3.55 10.15
C THR A 330 -15.10 -2.66 9.93
N THR A 331 -14.20 -3.13 9.07
CA THR A 331 -12.93 -2.47 8.71
C THR A 331 -13.03 -1.69 7.41
N PHE A 332 -11.95 -0.99 7.01
CA PHE A 332 -11.88 -0.31 5.71
C PHE A 332 -12.31 -1.19 4.53
N ASP A 333 -11.86 -2.45 4.48
CA ASP A 333 -12.16 -3.36 3.37
C ASP A 333 -13.65 -3.65 3.25
N GLU A 334 -14.31 -3.85 4.40
CA GLU A 334 -15.74 -4.13 4.44
C GLU A 334 -16.57 -2.88 4.13
N MET A 335 -16.16 -1.73 4.67
CA MET A 335 -16.83 -0.45 4.44
C MET A 335 -16.70 0.05 3.00
N LEU A 336 -15.60 -0.29 2.31
CA LEU A 336 -15.33 0.11 0.94
C LEU A 336 -15.67 -0.99 -0.08
N ALA A 337 -16.35 -2.07 0.33
CA ALA A 337 -16.82 -3.11 -0.58
C ALA A 337 -18.00 -2.61 -1.44
N LYS A 338 -18.17 -3.17 -2.65
CA LYS A 338 -19.26 -2.79 -3.57
C LYS A 338 -20.65 -3.16 -3.04
N HIS A 339 -20.74 -4.34 -2.44
CA HIS A 339 -21.99 -4.89 -1.92
C HIS A 339 -21.78 -5.30 -0.47
N LEU A 340 -22.87 -5.24 0.29
CA LEU A 340 -22.96 -5.77 1.64
C LEU A 340 -23.13 -7.30 1.60
N ASP A 341 -23.07 -7.96 2.76
CA ASP A 341 -23.21 -9.42 2.88
C ASP A 341 -24.57 -9.96 2.36
N ASN A 342 -25.60 -9.11 2.37
CA ASN A 342 -26.93 -9.41 1.85
C ASN A 342 -27.08 -9.09 0.35
N GLU A 343 -25.96 -8.86 -0.35
CA GLU A 343 -25.87 -8.46 -1.77
C GLU A 343 -26.45 -7.08 -2.11
N GLU A 344 -26.94 -6.31 -1.12
CA GLU A 344 -27.37 -4.93 -1.34
C GLU A 344 -26.18 -4.03 -1.69
N VAL A 345 -26.41 -3.02 -2.52
CA VAL A 345 -25.37 -2.06 -2.91
C VAL A 345 -24.98 -1.20 -1.71
N ASN A 346 -23.68 -1.18 -1.41
CA ASN A 346 -23.14 -0.33 -0.37
C ASN A 346 -23.27 1.15 -0.76
N GLN A 347 -23.90 1.95 0.10
CA GLN A 347 -24.18 3.37 -0.14
C GLN A 347 -23.04 4.30 0.30
N LEU A 348 -22.07 3.82 1.09
CA LEU A 348 -20.97 4.66 1.56
C LEU A 348 -20.15 5.27 0.41
N PRO A 349 -19.72 4.53 -0.63
CA PRO A 349 -18.98 5.09 -1.75
C PRO A 349 -19.70 6.26 -2.44
N VAL A 350 -21.03 6.20 -2.55
CA VAL A 350 -21.85 7.27 -3.15
C VAL A 350 -21.82 8.53 -2.28
N VAL A 351 -21.89 8.38 -0.94
CA VAL A 351 -21.84 9.50 0.01
C VAL A 351 -20.45 10.16 0.06
N LEU A 352 -19.41 9.37 -0.23
CA LEU A 352 -18.05 9.85 -0.47
C LEU A 352 -17.87 10.50 -1.86
N GLU A 353 -18.98 10.77 -2.58
CA GLU A 353 -19.06 11.33 -3.94
C GLU A 353 -18.36 10.46 -4.99
N GLU A 354 -19.07 9.39 -5.39
CA GLU A 354 -18.70 8.68 -6.60
C GLU A 354 -18.81 9.58 -7.86
N PRO A 355 -17.92 9.36 -8.85
CA PRO A 355 -16.96 8.27 -8.87
C PRO A 355 -15.65 8.69 -8.22
N ALA A 356 -14.90 7.74 -7.67
CA ALA A 356 -13.45 7.80 -7.42
C ALA A 356 -12.89 8.48 -6.16
N MET A 357 -13.28 9.68 -5.76
CA MET A 357 -12.31 10.58 -5.08
C MET A 357 -11.76 10.06 -3.73
N ALA A 358 -12.60 9.95 -2.71
CA ALA A 358 -12.15 9.48 -1.40
C ALA A 358 -11.95 7.96 -1.37
N SER A 359 -12.78 7.21 -2.09
CA SER A 359 -12.67 5.75 -2.17
C SER A 359 -11.38 5.32 -2.87
N GLU A 360 -11.03 5.87 -4.04
CA GLU A 360 -9.77 5.57 -4.72
C GLU A 360 -8.58 6.00 -3.89
N PHE A 361 -8.62 7.14 -3.19
CA PHE A 361 -7.52 7.55 -2.33
C PHE A 361 -7.29 6.52 -1.21
N LEU A 362 -8.36 6.09 -0.56
CA LEU A 362 -8.31 5.05 0.47
C LEU A 362 -7.79 3.72 -0.09
N TRP A 363 -8.28 3.29 -1.26
CA TRP A 363 -7.79 2.07 -1.92
C TRP A 363 -6.31 2.17 -2.29
N ASP A 364 -5.85 3.31 -2.83
CA ASP A 364 -4.45 3.59 -3.15
C ASP A 364 -3.57 3.52 -1.91
N PHE A 365 -3.91 4.28 -0.87
CA PHE A 365 -3.04 4.43 0.29
C PHE A 365 -3.07 3.24 1.26
N LEU A 366 -4.18 2.50 1.30
CA LEU A 366 -4.39 1.45 2.30
C LEU A 366 -4.34 0.04 1.73
N ASN A 367 -4.77 -0.20 0.48
CA ASN A 367 -5.05 -1.57 0.03
C ASN A 367 -4.27 -2.02 -1.22
N HIS A 368 -4.17 -1.20 -2.28
CA HIS A 368 -3.55 -1.62 -3.54
C HIS A 368 -2.14 -2.21 -3.34
N GLN A 369 -1.88 -3.35 -3.97
CA GLN A 369 -0.65 -4.14 -3.75
C GLN A 369 0.63 -3.34 -4.07
N GLU A 370 0.59 -2.56 -5.15
CA GLU A 370 1.67 -1.66 -5.60
C GLU A 370 1.59 -0.26 -4.96
N GLY A 371 0.61 -0.04 -4.08
CA GLY A 371 0.44 1.17 -3.27
C GLY A 371 1.24 1.14 -1.97
N PRO A 372 1.29 2.26 -1.23
CA PRO A 372 2.09 2.38 -0.02
C PRO A 372 1.59 1.47 1.12
N ARG A 373 0.29 1.12 1.16
CA ARG A 373 -0.32 0.27 2.20
C ARG A 373 0.03 0.74 3.62
N VAL A 374 -0.05 2.05 3.84
CA VAL A 374 0.52 2.75 5.01
C VAL A 374 0.07 2.13 6.33
N ARG A 375 -1.22 1.80 6.44
CA ARG A 375 -1.81 1.17 7.64
C ARG A 375 -1.19 -0.19 7.93
N ASP A 376 -1.10 -1.07 6.93
CA ASP A 376 -0.56 -2.41 7.13
C ASP A 376 0.91 -2.33 7.54
N ARG A 377 1.70 -1.55 6.79
CA ARG A 377 3.13 -1.39 7.07
C ARG A 377 3.40 -0.85 8.48
N LEU A 378 2.62 0.12 8.96
CA LEU A 378 2.74 0.65 10.33
C LEU A 378 2.29 -0.38 11.37
N SER A 379 1.13 -1.02 11.18
CA SER A 379 0.54 -1.94 12.16
C SER A 379 1.27 -3.28 12.30
N HIS A 380 2.12 -3.63 11.34
CA HIS A 380 3.02 -4.78 11.39
C HIS A 380 4.47 -4.39 11.76
N GLY A 381 4.70 -3.12 12.11
CA GLY A 381 6.02 -2.60 12.51
C GLY A 381 7.05 -2.56 11.39
N GLU A 382 6.64 -2.65 10.12
CA GLU A 382 7.54 -2.80 8.98
C GLU A 382 8.29 -1.52 8.59
N ILE A 383 7.94 -0.38 9.18
CA ILE A 383 8.56 0.92 8.92
C ILE A 383 9.29 1.41 10.17
N ASN A 384 10.45 2.03 9.96
CA ASN A 384 11.12 2.77 11.02
C ASN A 384 10.31 4.04 11.36
N LEU A 385 9.79 4.10 12.59
CA LEU A 385 8.94 5.20 13.06
C LEU A 385 9.68 6.55 13.10
N GLU A 386 10.98 6.56 13.41
CA GLU A 386 11.79 7.79 13.47
C GLU A 386 12.05 8.37 12.07
N ALA A 387 12.16 7.49 11.06
CA ALA A 387 12.43 7.86 9.67
C ALA A 387 11.14 7.92 8.82
N PHE A 388 9.97 8.01 9.46
CA PHE A 388 8.70 8.02 8.73
C PHE A 388 8.57 9.30 7.88
N PRO A 389 8.33 9.19 6.55
CA PRO A 389 8.35 10.37 5.68
C PRO A 389 7.24 11.37 5.98
N ARG A 390 7.61 12.64 6.08
CA ARG A 390 6.66 13.76 6.22
C ARG A 390 5.65 13.77 5.09
N GLU A 391 6.08 13.45 3.88
CA GLU A 391 5.28 13.44 2.65
C GLU A 391 4.08 12.52 2.81
N VAL A 392 4.29 11.31 3.32
CA VAL A 392 3.21 10.33 3.55
C VAL A 392 2.24 10.85 4.62
N ALA A 393 2.76 11.37 5.73
CA ALA A 393 1.90 11.94 6.78
C ALA A 393 1.08 13.14 6.28
N ASN A 394 1.69 14.00 5.45
CA ASN A 394 1.02 15.14 4.85
C ASN A 394 -0.20 14.72 4.03
N GLN A 395 -0.10 13.64 3.25
CA GLN A 395 -1.22 13.14 2.46
C GLN A 395 -2.37 12.64 3.34
N ILE A 396 -2.07 11.87 4.40
CA ILE A 396 -3.10 11.33 5.29
C ILE A 396 -3.78 12.44 6.09
N VAL A 397 -3.02 13.42 6.61
CA VAL A 397 -3.59 14.56 7.34
C VAL A 397 -4.40 15.46 6.41
N ALA A 398 -3.89 15.77 5.22
CA ALA A 398 -4.63 16.57 4.23
C ALA A 398 -5.95 15.88 3.84
N PHE A 399 -5.92 14.59 3.56
CA PHE A 399 -7.12 13.80 3.28
C PHE A 399 -8.10 13.82 4.45
N ALA A 400 -7.61 13.66 5.69
CA ALA A 400 -8.45 13.72 6.88
C ALA A 400 -9.14 15.09 7.02
N ILE A 401 -8.43 16.18 6.75
CA ILE A 401 -9.00 17.53 6.74
C ILE A 401 -10.11 17.64 5.69
N THR A 402 -9.93 17.06 4.49
CA THR A 402 -11.00 17.09 3.46
C THR A 402 -12.27 16.39 3.91
N LEU A 403 -12.16 15.24 4.59
CA LEU A 403 -13.31 14.54 5.17
C LEU A 403 -13.95 15.37 6.29
N LEU A 404 -13.15 15.93 7.19
CA LEU A 404 -13.66 16.79 8.26
C LEU A 404 -14.46 17.97 7.69
N CYS A 405 -13.89 18.70 6.72
CA CYS A 405 -14.57 19.79 6.02
C CYS A 405 -15.88 19.34 5.37
N ARG A 406 -15.85 18.22 4.65
CA ARG A 406 -17.00 17.70 3.91
C ARG A 406 -18.19 17.43 4.83
N PHE A 407 -17.93 16.83 5.98
CA PHE A 407 -18.96 16.42 6.94
C PHE A 407 -19.19 17.44 8.07
N SER A 408 -18.76 18.69 7.88
CA SER A 408 -19.14 19.84 8.72
C SER A 408 -20.37 20.56 8.15
N ASP A 409 -21.17 21.17 9.04
CA ASP A 409 -22.42 21.86 8.72
C ASP A 409 -22.30 22.90 7.59
N GLU A 410 -23.38 23.07 6.82
CA GLU A 410 -23.43 24.01 5.68
C GLU A 410 -23.23 25.48 6.08
N ASN A 411 -23.58 25.83 7.32
CA ASN A 411 -23.35 27.17 7.88
C ASN A 411 -21.86 27.54 8.01
N MET A 412 -20.94 26.58 7.79
CA MET A 412 -19.48 26.76 7.84
C MET A 412 -18.87 27.06 6.46
N PHE A 413 -19.62 27.71 5.56
CA PHE A 413 -19.15 28.12 4.22
C PHE A 413 -17.82 28.88 4.27
N SER A 414 -17.61 29.75 5.27
CA SER A 414 -16.36 30.50 5.47
C SER A 414 -15.13 29.63 5.67
N LEU A 415 -15.26 28.47 6.32
CA LEU A 415 -14.16 27.52 6.51
C LEU A 415 -13.90 26.68 5.26
N LYS A 416 -14.95 26.31 4.52
CA LYS A 416 -14.85 25.54 3.26
C LYS A 416 -14.21 26.36 2.14
N GLU A 417 -14.51 27.66 2.08
CA GLU A 417 -13.93 28.61 1.13
C GLU A 417 -12.60 29.22 1.60
N HIS A 418 -12.10 28.81 2.77
CA HIS A 418 -10.83 29.32 3.27
C HIS A 418 -9.69 29.05 2.27
N THR A 419 -8.82 30.02 2.06
CA THR A 419 -7.75 30.02 1.04
C THR A 419 -6.85 28.78 1.11
N VAL A 420 -6.71 28.20 2.30
CA VAL A 420 -5.86 27.04 2.57
C VAL A 420 -6.63 25.70 2.48
N ILE A 421 -7.95 25.71 2.69
CA ILE A 421 -8.81 24.51 2.66
C ILE A 421 -9.31 24.22 1.25
N LYS A 422 -9.72 25.27 0.52
CA LYS A 422 -10.26 25.15 -0.84
C LYS A 422 -9.33 24.39 -1.80
N PRO A 423 -8.01 24.62 -1.80
CA PRO A 423 -7.09 23.81 -2.60
C PRO A 423 -7.08 22.33 -2.24
N LEU A 424 -7.17 21.98 -0.94
CA LEU A 424 -7.23 20.59 -0.50
C LEU A 424 -8.51 19.92 -1.02
N MET A 425 -9.64 20.60 -0.92
CA MET A 425 -10.92 20.12 -1.45
C MET A 425 -10.87 19.91 -2.97
N ASN A 426 -10.24 20.83 -3.72
CA ASN A 426 -10.06 20.70 -5.17
C ASN A 426 -9.11 19.55 -5.54
N CYS A 427 -8.04 19.32 -4.76
CA CYS A 427 -7.14 18.19 -5.00
C CYS A 427 -7.85 16.86 -4.75
N ALA A 428 -8.62 16.77 -3.66
CA ALA A 428 -9.44 15.59 -3.38
C ALA A 428 -10.47 15.36 -4.49
N SER A 429 -11.13 16.41 -4.99
CA SER A 429 -12.16 16.26 -6.02
C SER A 429 -11.64 15.86 -7.40
N CYS A 430 -10.37 16.16 -7.68
CA CYS A 430 -9.71 15.76 -8.92
C CYS A 430 -8.89 14.46 -8.78
N TYR A 431 -8.94 13.80 -7.62
CA TYR A 431 -8.11 12.62 -7.39
C TYR A 431 -8.50 11.46 -8.30
N GLN A 432 -7.47 10.79 -8.82
CA GLN A 432 -7.57 9.55 -9.55
C GLN A 432 -6.55 8.58 -8.98
N SER A 433 -6.92 7.31 -8.91
CA SER A 433 -6.01 6.24 -8.49
C SER A 433 -4.71 6.30 -9.31
N ARG A 434 -3.58 6.25 -8.61
CA ARG A 434 -2.21 6.18 -9.14
C ARG A 434 -1.64 4.76 -9.02
N PHE A 435 -2.14 3.98 -8.08
CA PHE A 435 -1.62 2.65 -7.73
C PHE A 435 -2.46 1.48 -8.29
N HIS A 436 -3.64 1.74 -8.86
CA HIS A 436 -4.42 0.73 -9.55
C HIS A 436 -3.70 0.21 -10.82
N PRO A 437 -3.85 -1.08 -11.21
CA PRO A 437 -3.20 -1.64 -12.39
C PRO A 437 -3.44 -0.88 -13.71
N ILE A 438 -4.62 -0.27 -13.90
CA ILE A 438 -4.91 0.59 -15.06
C ILE A 438 -4.01 1.84 -15.06
N SER A 439 -3.90 2.50 -13.91
CA SER A 439 -3.08 3.70 -13.75
C SER A 439 -1.59 3.40 -13.88
N ARG A 440 -1.16 2.25 -13.33
CA ARG A 440 0.20 1.72 -13.53
C ARG A 440 0.51 1.47 -15.00
N LEU A 441 -0.43 0.91 -15.76
CA LEU A 441 -0.27 0.68 -17.19
C LEU A 441 -0.13 1.99 -17.97
N LYS A 442 -0.96 3.00 -17.69
CA LYS A 442 -0.83 4.34 -18.31
C LYS A 442 0.55 4.94 -18.07
N LYS A 443 1.04 4.87 -16.83
CA LYS A 443 2.40 5.32 -16.49
C LYS A 443 3.47 4.55 -17.25
N GLN A 444 3.39 3.21 -17.28
CA GLN A 444 4.32 2.35 -18.02
C GLN A 444 4.37 2.70 -19.51
N VAL A 445 3.23 3.02 -20.12
CA VAL A 445 3.16 3.45 -21.52
C VAL A 445 3.91 4.78 -21.73
N LEU A 446 3.68 5.77 -20.87
CA LEU A 446 4.35 7.08 -20.99
C LEU A 446 5.87 6.97 -20.76
N GLU A 447 6.32 6.17 -19.80
CA GLU A 447 7.74 5.90 -19.57
C GLU A 447 8.38 5.15 -20.74
N CYS A 448 7.66 4.18 -21.32
CA CYS A 448 8.10 3.48 -22.52
C CYS A 448 8.22 4.42 -23.72
N MET A 449 7.26 5.33 -23.90
CA MET A 449 7.30 6.32 -24.97
C MET A 449 8.55 7.21 -24.85
N LYS A 450 8.81 7.74 -23.64
CA LYS A 450 10.01 8.55 -23.35
C LYS A 450 11.30 7.80 -23.67
N SER A 451 11.37 6.51 -23.31
CA SER A 451 12.53 5.67 -23.63
C SER A 451 12.72 5.49 -25.14
N ILE A 452 11.65 5.24 -25.90
CA ILE A 452 11.71 5.07 -27.36
C ILE A 452 12.10 6.39 -28.06
N HIS A 453 11.69 7.54 -27.53
CA HIS A 453 12.10 8.85 -28.07
C HIS A 453 13.61 9.07 -28.07
N LEU A 454 14.33 8.53 -27.09
CA LEU A 454 15.79 8.62 -27.03
C LEU A 454 16.46 7.98 -28.26
N TRP A 455 15.76 7.12 -29.00
CA TRP A 455 16.33 6.46 -30.17
C TRP A 455 16.73 7.43 -31.29
N SER A 456 16.03 8.57 -31.44
CA SER A 456 16.43 9.60 -32.43
C SER A 456 17.70 10.35 -32.04
N GLU A 457 18.06 10.30 -30.75
CA GLU A 457 19.25 10.96 -30.20
C GLU A 457 20.45 10.00 -30.09
N LEU A 458 20.26 8.72 -30.44
CA LEU A 458 21.33 7.73 -30.37
C LEU A 458 22.49 8.09 -31.30
N PRO A 459 23.73 7.83 -30.87
CA PRO A 459 24.90 8.21 -31.63
C PRO A 459 24.99 7.43 -32.95
N THR A 460 25.03 8.17 -34.06
CA THR A 460 25.10 7.62 -35.42
C THR A 460 26.53 7.59 -35.96
N VAL A 461 26.80 6.64 -36.85
CA VAL A 461 28.09 6.57 -37.57
C VAL A 461 28.05 7.53 -38.76
N PRO A 462 29.10 8.36 -38.98
CA PRO A 462 29.14 9.28 -40.13
C PRO A 462 28.93 8.56 -41.46
N GLU A 463 28.11 9.14 -42.35
CA GLU A 463 27.70 8.52 -43.62
C GLU A 463 28.88 8.12 -44.53
N GLU A 464 29.97 8.88 -44.49
CA GLU A 464 31.21 8.60 -45.22
C GLU A 464 31.84 7.23 -44.84
N GLN A 465 31.68 6.79 -43.58
CA GLN A 465 32.16 5.50 -43.08
C GLN A 465 31.18 4.35 -43.32
N VAL A 466 29.92 4.68 -43.64
CA VAL A 466 28.85 3.72 -43.95
C VAL A 466 28.90 3.34 -45.44
N GLN A 467 29.12 4.32 -46.33
CA GLN A 467 29.23 4.11 -47.78
C GLN A 467 30.41 3.23 -48.20
N THR A 468 31.45 3.14 -47.36
CA THR A 468 32.59 2.23 -47.59
C THR A 468 32.25 0.74 -47.37
N ILE A 469 31.08 0.44 -46.80
CA ILE A 469 30.61 -0.91 -46.49
C ILE A 469 29.49 -1.28 -47.50
N LYS A 470 29.83 -2.07 -48.53
CA LYS A 470 28.88 -2.52 -49.56
C LYS A 470 27.75 -3.39 -48.97
N GLY A 471 26.50 -3.14 -49.36
CA GLY A 471 25.36 -4.05 -49.13
C GLY A 471 24.22 -3.54 -48.26
N LEU A 472 24.06 -2.21 -48.09
CA LEU A 472 22.89 -1.60 -47.46
C LEU A 472 22.04 -0.93 -48.55
N GLU A 473 21.13 -1.68 -49.16
CA GLU A 473 20.12 -1.12 -50.07
C GLU A 473 19.00 -0.42 -49.26
N GLU A 474 18.43 0.66 -49.79
CA GLU A 474 17.23 1.28 -49.24
C GLU A 474 16.05 0.31 -49.38
N ASN A 475 15.57 -0.21 -48.25
CA ASN A 475 14.61 -1.30 -48.20
C ASN A 475 13.20 -0.87 -48.65
N ALA A 476 12.76 -1.29 -49.84
CA ALA A 476 11.35 -1.21 -50.27
C ALA A 476 10.36 -1.86 -49.26
N GLU A 477 10.86 -2.82 -48.47
CA GLU A 477 10.14 -3.48 -47.38
C GLU A 477 9.76 -2.53 -46.22
N ALA A 478 10.59 -1.51 -45.98
CA ALA A 478 10.34 -0.52 -44.95
C ALA A 478 9.18 0.41 -45.28
N SER A 479 9.10 0.87 -46.53
CA SER A 479 7.99 1.69 -47.02
C SER A 479 6.66 0.94 -46.89
N THR A 480 6.67 -0.39 -47.07
CA THR A 480 5.50 -1.26 -46.92
C THR A 480 5.03 -1.35 -45.45
N LEU A 481 5.97 -1.45 -44.51
CA LEU A 481 5.67 -1.47 -43.06
C LEU A 481 5.10 -0.14 -42.59
N ILE A 482 5.69 0.98 -43.00
CA ILE A 482 5.21 2.33 -42.69
C ILE A 482 3.80 2.54 -43.24
N PHE A 483 3.55 2.11 -44.49
CA PHE A 483 2.20 2.16 -45.08
C PHE A 483 1.18 1.35 -44.28
N MET A 484 1.54 0.13 -43.85
CA MET A 484 0.65 -0.69 -43.00
C MET A 484 0.36 -0.03 -41.64
N ILE A 485 1.35 0.61 -41.02
CA ILE A 485 1.13 1.36 -39.76
C ILE A 485 0.16 2.51 -40.01
N SER A 486 0.41 3.34 -41.04
CA SER A 486 -0.47 4.46 -41.38
C SER A 486 -1.90 4.01 -41.64
N GLU A 487 -2.09 2.92 -42.40
CA GLU A 487 -3.40 2.38 -42.72
C GLU A 487 -4.16 1.93 -41.47
N ILE A 488 -3.50 1.20 -40.56
CA ILE A 488 -4.14 0.77 -39.32
C ILE A 488 -4.41 1.98 -38.41
N THR A 489 -3.46 2.90 -38.27
CA THR A 489 -3.66 4.14 -37.48
C THR A 489 -4.84 4.96 -38.00
N SER A 490 -5.04 5.07 -39.31
CA SER A 490 -6.22 5.71 -39.90
C SER A 490 -7.53 5.00 -39.53
N GLN A 491 -7.52 3.67 -39.34
CA GLN A 491 -8.70 2.93 -38.83
C GLN A 491 -8.95 3.21 -37.34
N LEU A 492 -7.91 3.54 -36.56
CA LEU A 492 -8.03 3.87 -35.14
C LEU A 492 -8.47 5.32 -34.90
N LEU A 493 -8.16 6.23 -35.82
CA LEU A 493 -8.42 7.67 -35.74
C LEU A 493 -9.87 8.05 -35.38
N PRO A 494 -10.94 7.41 -35.91
CA PRO A 494 -12.33 7.73 -35.56
C PRO A 494 -12.68 7.52 -34.08
N TYR A 495 -11.86 6.75 -33.36
CA TYR A 495 -12.07 6.41 -31.96
C TYR A 495 -11.16 7.23 -31.02
N MET A 496 -10.39 8.18 -31.57
CA MET A 496 -9.52 9.09 -30.83
C MET A 496 -10.19 10.44 -30.55
N PRO A 497 -9.76 11.20 -29.52
CA PRO A 497 -10.27 12.54 -29.26
C PRO A 497 -10.11 13.48 -30.47
N GLN A 498 -11.18 14.22 -30.82
CA GLN A 498 -11.24 15.08 -32.02
C GLN A 498 -10.15 16.17 -32.07
N ASN A 499 -9.60 16.57 -30.91
CA ASN A 499 -8.58 17.62 -30.80
C ASN A 499 -7.17 17.21 -31.29
N CYS A 500 -6.95 15.91 -31.53
CA CYS A 500 -5.67 15.36 -32.00
C CYS A 500 -5.56 15.20 -33.53
N CYS A 501 -6.64 15.43 -34.28
CA CYS A 501 -6.74 15.06 -35.69
C CYS A 501 -6.56 16.28 -36.61
N SER A 502 -5.35 16.85 -36.70
CA SER A 502 -5.06 17.95 -37.63
C SER A 502 -3.64 17.89 -38.19
N SER A 503 -3.24 16.76 -38.79
CA SER A 503 -2.04 16.70 -39.65
C SER A 503 -2.05 15.43 -40.52
N ASP A 504 -1.55 15.57 -41.75
CA ASP A 504 -1.41 14.51 -42.76
C ASP A 504 -0.30 13.47 -42.45
N ASP A 505 0.38 13.55 -41.30
CA ASP A 505 1.46 12.61 -40.94
C ASP A 505 1.29 11.97 -39.54
N PRO A 506 0.55 10.84 -39.45
CA PRO A 506 0.25 10.15 -38.19
C PRO A 506 1.45 9.45 -37.53
N ILE A 507 2.67 9.60 -38.08
CA ILE A 507 3.90 8.94 -37.64
C ILE A 507 4.93 9.98 -37.16
N ASN A 508 4.50 11.21 -36.85
CA ASN A 508 5.37 12.14 -36.13
C ASN A 508 5.44 11.75 -34.64
N SER A 509 6.65 11.50 -34.14
CA SER A 509 6.90 11.09 -32.76
C SER A 509 6.31 12.08 -31.74
N VAL A 510 6.36 13.39 -32.05
CA VAL A 510 5.82 14.45 -31.17
C VAL A 510 4.29 14.42 -31.10
N LEU A 511 3.61 14.16 -32.22
CA LEU A 511 2.15 14.01 -32.25
C LEU A 511 1.72 12.75 -31.49
N THR A 512 2.49 11.67 -31.61
CA THR A 512 2.23 10.42 -30.91
C THR A 512 2.35 10.58 -29.39
N GLU A 513 3.38 11.29 -28.91
CA GLU A 513 3.55 11.57 -27.48
C GLU A 513 2.38 12.37 -26.91
N ARG A 514 1.97 13.43 -27.61
CA ARG A 514 0.83 14.24 -27.22
C ARG A 514 -0.46 13.42 -27.16
N LEU A 515 -0.71 12.61 -28.19
CA LEU A 515 -1.87 11.73 -28.25
C LEU A 515 -1.89 10.73 -27.09
N LEU A 516 -0.76 10.08 -26.80
CA LEU A 516 -0.64 9.15 -25.69
C LEU A 516 -0.89 9.82 -24.35
N THR A 517 -0.40 11.05 -24.18
CA THR A 517 -0.65 11.85 -22.98
C THR A 517 -2.13 12.15 -22.81
N GLU A 518 -2.79 12.68 -23.85
CA GLU A 518 -4.23 13.01 -23.81
C GLU A 518 -5.12 11.75 -23.57
N LEU A 519 -4.78 10.62 -24.20
CA LEU A 519 -5.49 9.35 -23.97
C LEU A 519 -5.24 8.79 -22.56
N CYS A 520 -4.01 8.88 -22.04
CA CYS A 520 -3.68 8.46 -20.68
C CYS A 520 -4.37 9.35 -19.63
N ASP A 521 -4.62 10.62 -19.93
CA ASP A 521 -5.35 11.54 -19.04
C ASP A 521 -6.86 11.26 -18.99
N THR A 522 -7.38 10.46 -19.92
CA THR A 522 -8.80 10.08 -19.95
C THR A 522 -9.17 9.32 -18.68
N ARG A 523 -10.18 9.80 -17.94
CA ARG A 523 -10.63 9.18 -16.69
C ARG A 523 -11.24 7.80 -16.95
N ILE A 524 -10.76 6.79 -16.21
CA ILE A 524 -11.26 5.42 -16.28
C ILE A 524 -11.68 5.02 -14.87
N CYS A 525 -12.89 4.48 -14.71
CA CYS A 525 -13.34 3.97 -13.41
C CYS A 525 -12.43 2.83 -12.97
N THR A 526 -11.80 2.95 -11.79
CA THR A 526 -10.94 1.88 -11.25
C THR A 526 -11.62 1.10 -10.13
N LEU A 527 -12.55 1.74 -9.43
CA LEU A 527 -13.31 1.13 -8.34
C LEU A 527 -14.10 -0.09 -8.83
N TYR A 528 -13.95 -1.19 -8.10
CA TYR A 528 -14.66 -2.45 -8.37
C TYR A 528 -14.46 -3.00 -9.78
N SER A 529 -13.28 -2.76 -10.36
CA SER A 529 -12.90 -3.26 -11.69
C SER A 529 -13.19 -4.75 -11.83
N PRO A 530 -14.03 -5.17 -12.80
CA PRO A 530 -14.37 -6.58 -12.99
C PRO A 530 -13.14 -7.45 -13.31
N ARG A 531 -13.19 -8.73 -12.93
CA ARG A 531 -12.09 -9.68 -13.20
C ARG A 531 -11.66 -9.72 -14.69
N PRO A 532 -12.57 -9.73 -15.69
CA PRO A 532 -12.16 -9.67 -17.09
C PRO A 532 -11.34 -8.42 -17.43
N VAL A 533 -11.67 -7.25 -16.86
CA VAL A 533 -10.89 -6.01 -17.04
C VAL A 533 -9.48 -6.18 -16.50
N LEU A 534 -9.33 -6.69 -15.27
CA LEU A 534 -8.02 -6.92 -14.66
C LEU A 534 -7.18 -7.93 -15.45
N GLU A 535 -7.79 -9.00 -15.97
CA GLU A 535 -7.09 -9.99 -16.82
C GLU A 535 -6.53 -9.36 -18.10
N ILE A 536 -7.31 -8.50 -18.77
CA ILE A 536 -6.84 -7.76 -19.96
C ILE A 536 -5.70 -6.82 -19.58
N VAL A 537 -5.85 -6.04 -18.51
CA VAL A 537 -4.83 -5.07 -18.06
C VAL A 537 -3.51 -5.78 -17.74
N VAL A 538 -3.54 -6.97 -17.12
CA VAL A 538 -2.33 -7.75 -16.85
C VAL A 538 -1.58 -8.11 -18.13
N ILE A 539 -2.29 -8.52 -19.19
CA ILE A 539 -1.66 -8.84 -20.47
C ILE A 539 -1.09 -7.58 -21.12
N LEU A 540 -1.85 -6.47 -21.14
CA LEU A 540 -1.39 -5.20 -21.72
C LEU A 540 -0.17 -4.64 -20.98
N ARG A 541 -0.12 -4.75 -19.65
CA ARG A 541 1.07 -4.40 -18.84
C ARG A 541 2.28 -5.20 -19.25
N LYS A 542 2.13 -6.52 -19.41
CA LYS A 542 3.23 -7.38 -19.90
C LYS A 542 3.73 -6.93 -21.27
N ILE A 543 2.83 -6.62 -22.21
CA ILE A 543 3.22 -6.11 -23.54
C ILE A 543 4.03 -4.83 -23.40
N SER A 544 3.54 -3.85 -22.62
CA SER A 544 4.23 -2.58 -22.37
C SER A 544 5.61 -2.79 -21.73
N THR A 545 5.73 -3.67 -20.74
CA THR A 545 7.02 -4.04 -20.13
C THR A 545 8.00 -4.61 -21.16
N GLN A 546 7.55 -5.53 -22.04
CA GLN A 546 8.41 -6.06 -23.09
C GLN A 546 8.84 -4.97 -24.08
N CYS A 547 7.94 -4.06 -24.48
CA CYS A 547 8.30 -2.92 -25.34
C CYS A 547 9.38 -2.04 -24.68
N HIS A 548 9.24 -1.74 -23.39
CA HIS A 548 10.22 -0.96 -22.64
C HIS A 548 11.58 -1.66 -22.58
N GLN A 549 11.58 -2.97 -22.31
CA GLN A 549 12.81 -3.77 -22.28
C GLN A 549 13.52 -3.81 -23.64
N VAL A 550 12.79 -3.88 -24.76
CA VAL A 550 13.38 -3.73 -26.10
C VAL A 550 14.08 -2.37 -26.23
N SER A 551 13.44 -1.30 -25.75
CA SER A 551 14.02 0.05 -25.76
C SER A 551 15.32 0.14 -24.96
N GLU A 552 15.34 -0.37 -23.73
CA GLU A 552 16.56 -0.40 -22.91
C GLU A 552 17.69 -1.20 -23.58
N GLN A 553 17.36 -2.36 -24.17
CA GLN A 553 18.35 -3.18 -24.89
C GLN A 553 18.91 -2.46 -26.13
N VAL A 554 18.07 -1.75 -26.88
CA VAL A 554 18.47 -0.98 -28.06
C VAL A 554 19.40 0.17 -27.66
N ILE A 555 19.02 0.95 -26.65
CA ILE A 555 19.83 2.08 -26.15
C ILE A 555 21.19 1.58 -25.67
N ALA A 556 21.21 0.60 -24.77
CA ALA A 556 22.45 0.06 -24.22
C ALA A 556 23.34 -0.57 -25.32
N SER A 557 22.74 -1.30 -26.26
CA SER A 557 23.48 -1.89 -27.39
C SER A 557 24.04 -0.83 -28.33
N ALA A 558 23.27 0.23 -28.63
CA ALA A 558 23.72 1.33 -29.48
C ALA A 558 24.91 2.07 -28.87
N GLU A 559 24.84 2.44 -27.59
CA GLU A 559 25.92 3.12 -26.88
C GLU A 559 27.20 2.27 -26.87
N VAL A 560 27.11 1.01 -26.43
CA VAL A 560 28.26 0.11 -26.34
C VAL A 560 28.89 -0.11 -27.73
N ARG A 561 28.08 -0.35 -28.76
CA ARG A 561 28.58 -0.58 -30.12
C ARG A 561 29.18 0.69 -30.72
N TYR A 562 28.59 1.85 -30.47
CA TYR A 562 29.16 3.12 -30.90
C TYR A 562 30.53 3.38 -30.27
N THR A 563 30.68 3.21 -28.95
CA THR A 563 31.98 3.35 -28.29
C THR A 563 33.02 2.38 -28.87
N GLN A 564 32.63 1.12 -29.12
CA GLN A 564 33.52 0.14 -29.75
C GLN A 564 33.88 0.50 -31.20
N TRP A 565 32.95 1.14 -31.93
CA TRP A 565 33.20 1.67 -33.28
C TRP A 565 34.26 2.75 -33.26
N VAL A 566 34.06 3.78 -32.42
CA VAL A 566 34.97 4.92 -32.26
C VAL A 566 36.37 4.46 -31.84
N ASN A 567 36.45 3.54 -30.88
CA ASN A 567 37.71 2.96 -30.40
C ASN A 567 38.32 1.95 -31.38
N LYS A 568 37.72 1.75 -32.57
CA LYS A 568 38.16 0.80 -33.61
C LYS A 568 38.29 -0.65 -33.13
N THR A 569 37.58 -1.03 -32.07
CA THR A 569 37.60 -2.38 -31.48
C THR A 569 36.54 -3.32 -32.07
N LEU A 570 35.56 -2.80 -32.82
CA LEU A 570 34.59 -3.62 -33.56
C LEU A 570 35.23 -4.36 -34.75
N ARG A 571 35.05 -5.68 -34.80
CA ARG A 571 35.38 -6.51 -35.97
C ARG A 571 34.42 -6.25 -37.13
N SER A 572 34.84 -6.49 -38.37
CA SER A 572 34.05 -6.23 -39.58
C SER A 572 32.62 -6.80 -39.54
N ARG A 573 32.44 -8.06 -39.10
CA ARG A 573 31.11 -8.68 -38.96
C ARG A 573 30.22 -7.95 -37.94
N GLN A 574 30.80 -7.48 -36.84
CA GLN A 574 30.09 -6.74 -35.80
C GLN A 574 29.72 -5.33 -36.27
N ARG A 575 30.56 -4.71 -37.11
CA ARG A 575 30.26 -3.43 -37.79
C ARG A 575 29.04 -3.55 -38.71
N HIS A 576 28.99 -4.58 -39.55
CA HIS A 576 27.84 -4.82 -40.43
C HIS A 576 26.55 -5.04 -39.63
N ASN A 577 26.61 -5.86 -38.57
CA ASN A 577 25.44 -6.12 -37.74
C ASN A 577 25.00 -4.86 -36.96
N TYR A 578 25.93 -4.01 -36.50
CA TYR A 578 25.60 -2.72 -35.91
C TYR A 578 24.88 -1.79 -36.90
N LEU A 579 25.32 -1.73 -38.15
CA LEU A 579 24.61 -0.94 -39.17
C LEU A 579 23.21 -1.51 -39.48
N ARG A 580 23.05 -2.84 -39.48
CA ARG A 580 21.72 -3.48 -39.59
C ARG A 580 20.81 -3.11 -38.42
N MET A 581 21.35 -3.05 -37.20
CA MET A 581 20.62 -2.56 -36.04
C MET A 581 20.15 -1.12 -36.26
N LEU A 582 21.06 -0.20 -36.58
CA LEU A 582 20.75 1.21 -36.80
C LEU A 582 19.68 1.41 -37.89
N ASN A 583 19.67 0.58 -38.92
CA ASN A 583 18.61 0.60 -39.92
C ASN A 583 17.31 -0.01 -39.39
N SER A 584 17.36 -1.11 -38.65
CA SER A 584 16.17 -1.77 -38.10
C SER A 584 15.43 -0.89 -37.08
N ILE A 585 16.17 -0.15 -36.25
CA ILE A 585 15.56 0.71 -35.22
C ILE A 585 14.76 1.87 -35.80
N LYS A 586 15.11 2.37 -37.00
CA LYS A 586 14.32 3.39 -37.73
C LYS A 586 12.90 2.90 -38.02
N PHE A 587 12.70 1.60 -38.18
CA PHE A 587 11.40 0.98 -38.45
C PHE A 587 10.74 0.43 -37.21
N LEU A 588 11.54 -0.11 -36.29
CA LEU A 588 11.03 -0.68 -35.06
C LEU A 588 10.48 0.40 -34.11
N SER A 589 11.05 1.62 -34.12
CA SER A 589 10.54 2.73 -33.30
C SER A 589 9.08 3.08 -33.62
N PRO A 590 8.68 3.38 -34.88
CA PRO A 590 7.27 3.58 -35.23
C PRO A 590 6.35 2.40 -34.89
N VAL A 591 6.84 1.17 -35.01
CA VAL A 591 6.05 -0.04 -34.66
C VAL A 591 5.80 -0.12 -33.16
N LEU A 592 6.83 0.13 -32.33
CA LEU A 592 6.67 0.12 -30.88
C LEU A 592 5.75 1.27 -30.43
N GLN A 593 5.90 2.46 -31.02
CA GLN A 593 5.00 3.60 -30.79
C GLN A 593 3.55 3.24 -31.14
N PHE A 594 3.32 2.60 -32.29
CA PHE A 594 1.99 2.10 -32.68
C PHE A 594 1.43 1.10 -31.66
N ILE A 595 2.24 0.17 -31.14
CA ILE A 595 1.81 -0.77 -30.11
C ILE A 595 1.44 -0.03 -28.82
N LEU A 596 2.16 1.02 -28.44
CA LEU A 596 1.80 1.85 -27.29
C LEU A 596 0.45 2.56 -27.52
N ILE A 597 0.20 3.12 -28.70
CA ILE A 597 -1.11 3.70 -29.05
C ILE A 597 -2.21 2.64 -28.92
N LEU A 598 -2.00 1.46 -29.50
CA LEU A 598 -2.93 0.35 -29.42
C LEU A 598 -3.25 -0.03 -27.97
N ILE A 599 -2.23 -0.15 -27.10
CA ILE A 599 -2.42 -0.41 -25.68
C ILE A 599 -3.30 0.68 -25.06
N THR A 600 -2.99 1.96 -25.26
CA THR A 600 -3.70 3.06 -24.61
C THR A 600 -5.16 3.13 -25.05
N VAL A 601 -5.44 2.99 -26.34
CA VAL A 601 -6.81 2.99 -26.88
C VAL A 601 -7.62 1.83 -26.31
N GLU A 602 -7.02 0.63 -26.21
CA GLU A 602 -7.68 -0.53 -25.63
C GLU A 602 -7.90 -0.38 -24.11
N VAL A 603 -7.00 0.31 -23.41
CA VAL A 603 -7.16 0.63 -21.98
C VAL A 603 -8.31 1.62 -21.76
N VAL A 604 -8.41 2.68 -22.56
CA VAL A 604 -9.52 3.65 -22.48
C VAL A 604 -10.87 2.94 -22.67
N SER A 605 -10.91 1.92 -23.53
CA SER A 605 -12.11 1.14 -23.83
C SER A 605 -12.23 -0.14 -22.98
N VAL A 606 -11.42 -0.33 -21.94
CA VAL A 606 -11.23 -1.64 -21.30
C VAL A 606 -12.54 -2.23 -20.74
N HIS A 607 -13.44 -1.39 -20.24
CA HIS A 607 -14.73 -1.81 -19.68
C HIS A 607 -15.68 -2.40 -20.73
N ALA A 608 -15.48 -2.11 -22.01
CA ALA A 608 -16.25 -2.73 -23.09
C ALA A 608 -16.05 -4.26 -23.16
N VAL A 609 -15.00 -4.79 -22.53
CA VAL A 609 -14.76 -6.24 -22.44
C VAL A 609 -15.92 -6.98 -21.79
N CYS A 610 -16.60 -6.34 -20.84
CA CYS A 610 -17.75 -6.91 -20.14
C CYS A 610 -18.97 -7.13 -21.05
N LYS A 611 -19.01 -6.49 -22.23
CA LYS A 611 -20.07 -6.66 -23.24
C LYS A 611 -19.80 -7.82 -24.20
N LYS A 612 -18.59 -8.40 -24.21
CA LYS A 612 -18.24 -9.50 -25.12
C LYS A 612 -18.86 -10.82 -24.67
N ASN A 613 -19.39 -11.59 -25.62
CA ASN A 613 -19.74 -12.99 -25.36
C ASN A 613 -18.46 -13.84 -25.13
N PRO A 614 -18.57 -15.05 -24.55
CA PRO A 614 -17.40 -15.88 -24.24
C PRO A 614 -16.50 -16.20 -25.45
N PHE A 615 -17.08 -16.37 -26.64
CA PHE A 615 -16.33 -16.66 -27.86
C PHE A 615 -15.48 -15.44 -28.29
N ASP A 616 -16.10 -14.27 -28.38
CA ASP A 616 -15.41 -13.03 -28.77
C ASP A 616 -14.37 -12.61 -27.73
N TYR A 617 -14.65 -12.86 -26.44
CA TYR A 617 -13.69 -12.66 -25.37
C TYR A 617 -12.44 -13.55 -25.54
N GLN A 618 -12.62 -14.84 -25.85
CA GLN A 618 -11.50 -15.74 -26.12
C GLN A 618 -10.71 -15.36 -27.38
N GLN A 619 -11.39 -14.92 -28.46
CA GLN A 619 -10.71 -14.43 -29.66
C GLN A 619 -9.88 -13.18 -29.37
N TYR A 620 -10.43 -12.27 -28.56
CA TYR A 620 -9.74 -11.07 -28.13
C TYR A 620 -8.50 -11.40 -27.24
N LEU A 621 -8.62 -12.33 -26.30
CA LEU A 621 -7.48 -12.80 -25.52
C LEU A 621 -6.39 -13.44 -26.39
N LYS A 622 -6.77 -14.22 -27.41
CA LYS A 622 -5.82 -14.79 -28.38
C LYS A 622 -5.09 -13.71 -29.15
N PHE A 623 -5.78 -12.63 -29.51
CA PHE A 623 -5.16 -11.46 -30.14
C PHE A 623 -4.11 -10.82 -29.22
N LEU A 624 -4.46 -10.49 -27.98
CA LEU A 624 -3.50 -9.88 -27.05
C LEU A 624 -2.30 -10.80 -26.78
N LYS A 625 -2.52 -12.11 -26.63
CA LYS A 625 -1.45 -13.09 -26.46
C LYS A 625 -0.52 -13.18 -27.69
N LEU A 626 -1.05 -12.96 -28.89
CA LEU A 626 -0.24 -12.89 -30.11
C LEU A 626 0.66 -11.65 -30.11
N VAL A 627 0.14 -10.49 -29.68
CA VAL A 627 0.94 -9.26 -29.53
C VAL A 627 2.00 -9.44 -28.44
N LEU A 628 1.64 -10.05 -27.30
CA LEU A 628 2.58 -10.38 -26.23
C LEU A 628 3.69 -11.33 -26.70
N GLN A 629 3.33 -12.42 -27.37
CA GLN A 629 4.31 -13.36 -27.90
C GLN A 629 5.26 -12.66 -28.90
N TYR A 630 4.75 -11.73 -29.69
CA TYR A 630 5.57 -10.93 -30.58
C TYR A 630 6.59 -10.08 -29.80
N THR A 631 6.16 -9.35 -28.77
CA THR A 631 7.08 -8.49 -27.99
C THR A 631 8.07 -9.29 -27.14
N GLU A 632 7.69 -10.45 -26.60
CA GLU A 632 8.62 -11.38 -25.92
C GLU A 632 9.71 -11.91 -26.88
N ASN A 633 9.33 -12.22 -28.12
CA ASN A 633 10.28 -12.63 -29.15
C ASN A 633 11.20 -11.48 -29.57
N LEU A 634 10.69 -10.25 -29.64
CA LEU A 634 11.51 -9.06 -29.88
C LEU A 634 12.60 -8.94 -28.81
N VAL A 635 12.22 -8.95 -27.52
CA VAL A 635 13.18 -8.90 -26.39
C VAL A 635 14.27 -9.97 -26.52
N THR A 636 13.88 -11.17 -26.94
CA THR A 636 14.85 -12.25 -27.16
C THR A 636 15.81 -11.91 -28.31
N TYR A 637 15.32 -11.37 -29.43
CA TYR A 637 16.12 -11.12 -30.63
C TYR A 637 16.98 -9.86 -30.54
N THR A 638 16.51 -8.83 -29.83
CA THR A 638 17.24 -7.58 -29.58
C THR A 638 18.22 -7.68 -28.42
N SER A 639 18.23 -8.80 -27.68
CA SER A 639 19.21 -9.05 -26.63
C SER A 639 20.65 -8.99 -27.15
N PRO A 640 21.61 -8.47 -26.36
CA PRO A 640 23.03 -8.44 -26.74
C PRO A 640 23.59 -9.81 -27.14
N GLU A 641 23.07 -10.89 -26.57
CA GLU A 641 23.49 -12.26 -26.81
C GLU A 641 23.01 -12.81 -28.16
N LYS A 642 21.76 -12.53 -28.55
CA LYS A 642 21.18 -13.03 -29.81
C LYS A 642 21.47 -12.10 -30.97
N ASN A 643 21.19 -10.80 -30.81
CA ASN A 643 21.55 -9.75 -31.74
C ASN A 643 21.10 -9.99 -33.21
N LYS A 644 19.81 -10.36 -33.37
CA LYS A 644 19.18 -10.89 -34.60
C LYS A 644 18.27 -9.87 -35.30
N TRP A 645 18.86 -8.89 -35.97
CA TRP A 645 18.13 -7.77 -36.56
C TRP A 645 17.34 -8.10 -37.84
N ASP A 646 17.87 -8.97 -38.71
CA ASP A 646 17.15 -9.37 -39.94
C ASP A 646 15.91 -10.22 -39.60
N GLU A 647 16.04 -11.15 -38.65
CA GLU A 647 14.92 -11.94 -38.15
C GLU A 647 13.90 -11.10 -37.36
N THR A 648 14.36 -10.01 -36.73
CA THR A 648 13.48 -9.04 -36.07
C THR A 648 12.58 -8.36 -37.08
N MET A 649 13.12 -7.91 -38.22
CA MET A 649 12.32 -7.26 -39.27
C MET A 649 11.25 -8.21 -39.87
N GLU A 650 11.62 -9.46 -40.13
CA GLU A 650 10.67 -10.46 -40.65
C GLU A 650 9.60 -10.85 -39.62
N LEU A 651 9.97 -10.93 -38.34
CA LEU A 651 9.03 -11.14 -37.24
C LEU A 651 8.03 -9.98 -37.14
N THR A 652 8.51 -8.74 -37.18
CA THR A 652 7.70 -7.52 -37.15
C THR A 652 6.70 -7.46 -38.29
N ARG A 653 7.14 -7.75 -39.52
CA ARG A 653 6.26 -7.80 -40.70
C ARG A 653 5.14 -8.81 -40.53
N LYS A 654 5.46 -10.04 -40.08
CA LYS A 654 4.46 -11.08 -39.82
C LYS A 654 3.46 -10.67 -38.73
N ALA A 655 3.92 -9.99 -37.68
CA ALA A 655 3.05 -9.50 -36.62
C ALA A 655 2.09 -8.42 -37.13
N MET A 656 2.60 -7.41 -37.86
CA MET A 656 1.77 -6.33 -38.41
C MET A 656 0.67 -6.83 -39.36
N ILE A 657 0.97 -7.81 -40.22
CA ILE A 657 -0.04 -8.46 -41.08
C ILE A 657 -1.15 -9.12 -40.25
N LYS A 658 -0.79 -9.77 -39.13
CA LYS A 658 -1.77 -10.41 -38.25
C LYS A 658 -2.60 -9.38 -37.50
N ILE A 659 -1.99 -8.29 -37.01
CA ILE A 659 -2.69 -7.20 -36.32
C ILE A 659 -3.70 -6.55 -37.27
N ARG A 660 -3.30 -6.23 -38.51
CA ARG A 660 -4.18 -5.69 -39.55
C ARG A 660 -5.42 -6.57 -39.78
N LYS A 661 -5.22 -7.87 -40.01
CA LYS A 661 -6.32 -8.82 -40.22
C LYS A 661 -7.31 -8.88 -39.06
N ILE A 662 -6.85 -8.60 -37.83
CA ILE A 662 -7.69 -8.60 -36.63
C ILE A 662 -8.43 -7.27 -36.50
N SER A 663 -7.78 -6.16 -36.86
CA SER A 663 -8.41 -4.84 -37.00
C SER A 663 -9.57 -4.88 -37.99
N ASP A 664 -9.35 -5.46 -39.18
CA ASP A 664 -10.37 -5.61 -40.23
C ASP A 664 -11.59 -6.43 -39.76
N ARG A 665 -11.40 -7.34 -38.80
CA ARG A 665 -12.46 -8.16 -38.19
C ARG A 665 -13.18 -7.47 -37.04
N LYS A 666 -12.81 -6.23 -36.70
CA LYS A 666 -13.40 -5.43 -35.60
C LYS A 666 -13.40 -6.12 -34.24
N LEU A 667 -12.34 -6.89 -33.93
CA LEU A 667 -12.26 -7.68 -32.70
C LEU A 667 -11.78 -6.89 -31.46
N MET A 668 -11.15 -5.73 -31.65
CA MET A 668 -10.63 -4.85 -30.58
C MET A 668 -11.74 -4.21 -29.72
N LEU A 669 -11.43 -3.81 -28.48
CA LEU A 669 -12.41 -3.27 -27.53
C LEU A 669 -12.98 -1.91 -27.97
N MET A 670 -12.14 -1.08 -28.57
CA MET A 670 -12.55 0.23 -29.09
C MET A 670 -13.72 0.16 -30.08
N HIS A 671 -13.85 -0.92 -30.86
CA HIS A 671 -14.94 -1.11 -31.81
C HIS A 671 -16.31 -1.34 -31.14
N LEU A 672 -16.32 -1.64 -29.83
CA LEU A 672 -17.52 -1.84 -29.01
C LEU A 672 -17.83 -0.63 -28.10
N ALA A 673 -16.97 0.39 -28.12
CA ALA A 673 -17.07 1.56 -27.27
C ALA A 673 -18.01 2.65 -27.83
N THR A 674 -18.46 2.50 -29.08
CA THR A 674 -19.48 3.36 -29.73
C THR A 674 -20.91 2.96 -29.39
#